data_AF-A0A8H7P5C5-F1
#
_entry.id   AF-A0A8H7P5C5-F1
#
_cell.length_a   1.000
_cell.length_b   1.000
_cell.length_c   1.000
_cell.angle_alpha   90.00
_cell.angle_beta   90.00
_cell.angle_gamma   90.00
#
_symmetry.space_group_name_H-M   'P 1'
#
loop_
_entity.id
_entity.type
_entity.pdbx_description
1 polymer ?
#
loop_
_entity_poly.entity_id
_entity_poly.type
_entity_poly.pdbx_seq_one_letter_code
_entity_poly.pdbx_strand_id
1 'polypeptide(L)'
;MVLPFPTEIWLDIFKGLAEEGEYDTLERCRVVCREFEPMARECLKSHIVFKSIEEVERIKVDIPGANRMRRWGGPATVLIMGWPRGAIPHLATFASRLGGRWPSVDTLNIISAVWRARDLDGDAVFRDLARFSSIDRLFLDHVTFPSILILGRLLCALPRLKSVNLTNVEFNQHPFDTAAISRLRLLPDTQLEALSLNYWVINEKPNPSFVEFVDIIAAISNRISIVPLDELTHGCLWSTVRSLQLCNIIFPSGATFARLLCALPALEDLDVSGPCTFMKQGFDLRSVPQRPGLPARLAAVSLTTDGRQPDSRSVVDLVDFFIITGISSNLQSIMIGLPPSLRVAREFDDALGRLLKHSAQSLHHLSLDSSLPWWISNDTDEWVHAGHSAASCFDVSANTCLKSIDFTVQVTPENISHLCAPVVEILSQATSKHISKIQVNFKSCCQPGTTLYVDLGRLMDGLRQLDTILSKPIFDNLTDVVVHVGTLRGSDVGDEYSVHDLRLCLSTLDARGILRLSRIGIHREEGIDDWKGHAVERVDAQDAMVTNEGTSADTDVSPPTLMPSATCADAQAPSSSHPTSAGVSAEEACDDEHDATAGCGASLGDFVSDGHSASAGACLLTREKVALDALLPIAVDRSTCIQT
;
A
#
# COMPACT_ATOMS: atom_id res chain seq x y z
N MET A 1 6.20 -5.65 -58.12
CA MET A 1 5.79 -5.51 -56.71
C MET A 1 6.91 -6.10 -55.87
N VAL A 2 7.54 -5.30 -55.02
CA VAL A 2 8.57 -5.79 -54.09
C VAL A 2 7.83 -6.63 -53.04
N LEU A 3 8.22 -7.89 -52.87
CA LEU A 3 7.67 -8.73 -51.80
C LEU A 3 7.92 -8.05 -50.45
N PRO A 4 6.90 -7.92 -49.58
CA PRO A 4 7.13 -7.37 -48.25
C PRO A 4 8.18 -8.24 -47.52
N PHE A 5 9.10 -7.59 -46.81
CA PHE A 5 10.05 -8.32 -45.97
C PHE A 5 9.29 -9.19 -44.95
N PRO A 6 9.79 -10.40 -44.64
CA PRO A 6 9.30 -11.21 -43.54
C PRO A 6 9.20 -10.41 -42.23
N THR A 7 8.20 -10.72 -41.40
CA THR A 7 7.93 -10.05 -40.12
C THR A 7 9.14 -10.11 -39.19
N GLU A 8 9.91 -11.20 -39.23
CA GLU A 8 11.13 -11.41 -38.45
C GLU A 8 12.18 -10.32 -38.74
N ILE A 9 12.34 -9.96 -40.01
CA ILE A 9 13.29 -8.93 -40.42
C ILE A 9 12.85 -7.55 -39.92
N TRP A 10 11.54 -7.25 -39.96
CA TRP A 10 11.02 -6.00 -39.41
C TRP A 10 11.18 -5.88 -37.90
N LEU A 11 10.94 -6.98 -37.17
CA LEU A 11 11.18 -7.06 -35.74
C LEU A 11 12.66 -6.82 -35.41
N ASP A 12 13.58 -7.41 -36.15
CA ASP A 12 15.02 -7.19 -35.97
C ASP A 12 15.41 -5.74 -36.22
N ILE A 13 14.84 -5.09 -37.24
CA ILE A 13 15.04 -3.66 -37.51
C ILE A 13 14.52 -2.82 -36.33
N PHE A 14 13.33 -3.13 -35.80
CA PHE A 14 12.75 -2.35 -34.70
C PHE A 14 13.50 -2.55 -33.39
N LYS A 15 14.00 -3.75 -33.12
CA LYS A 15 14.92 -4.03 -32.00
C LYS A 15 16.20 -3.22 -32.15
N GLY A 16 16.80 -3.20 -33.34
CA GLY A 16 17.96 -2.36 -33.63
C GLY A 16 17.69 -0.86 -33.40
N LEU A 17 16.53 -0.35 -33.83
CA LEU A 17 16.13 1.04 -33.55
C LEU A 17 15.99 1.31 -32.04
N ALA A 18 15.40 0.37 -31.28
CA ALA A 18 15.26 0.51 -29.83
C ALA A 18 16.63 0.49 -29.13
N GLU A 19 17.52 -0.40 -29.55
CA GLU A 19 18.90 -0.50 -29.06
C GLU A 19 19.69 0.79 -29.32
N GLU A 20 19.49 1.40 -30.48
CA GLU A 20 20.07 2.70 -30.88
C GLU A 20 19.39 3.92 -30.26
N GLY A 21 18.34 3.73 -29.44
CA GLY A 21 17.61 4.79 -28.76
C GLY A 21 16.72 5.65 -29.67
N GLU A 22 16.36 5.16 -30.86
CA GLU A 22 15.53 5.81 -31.89
C GLU A 22 14.02 5.70 -31.61
N TYR A 23 13.61 5.99 -30.38
CA TYR A 23 12.22 5.77 -29.95
C TYR A 23 11.20 6.68 -30.64
N ASP A 24 11.60 7.91 -31.00
CA ASP A 24 10.76 8.80 -31.81
C ASP A 24 10.49 8.19 -33.20
N THR A 25 11.47 7.51 -33.79
CA THR A 25 11.32 6.80 -35.06
C THR A 25 10.37 5.60 -34.89
N LEU A 26 10.51 4.83 -33.81
CA LEU A 26 9.59 3.73 -33.50
C LEU A 26 8.15 4.19 -33.30
N GLU A 27 7.92 5.30 -32.58
CA GLU A 27 6.57 5.86 -32.40
C GLU A 27 5.97 6.31 -33.73
N ARG A 28 6.77 6.88 -34.64
CA ARG A 28 6.31 7.19 -36.00
C ARG A 28 5.94 5.92 -36.76
N CYS A 29 6.77 4.88 -36.73
CA CYS A 29 6.46 3.59 -37.36
C CYS A 29 5.15 3.00 -36.84
N ARG A 30 4.92 3.08 -35.52
CA ARG A 30 3.71 2.60 -34.85
C ARG A 30 2.44 3.27 -35.37
N VAL A 31 2.48 4.56 -35.69
CA VAL A 31 1.31 5.32 -36.15
C VAL A 31 1.11 5.31 -37.67
N VAL A 32 2.13 4.95 -38.45
CA VAL A 32 2.08 4.99 -39.93
C VAL A 32 1.35 3.78 -40.51
N CYS A 33 1.49 2.59 -39.91
CA CYS A 33 1.02 1.32 -40.48
C CYS A 33 0.45 0.40 -39.39
N ARG A 34 -0.73 -0.20 -39.66
CA ARG A 34 -1.41 -1.09 -38.69
C ARG A 34 -0.62 -2.36 -38.43
N GLU A 35 0.11 -2.85 -39.42
CA GLU A 35 0.96 -4.03 -39.33
C GLU A 35 2.22 -3.75 -38.48
N PHE A 36 2.73 -2.51 -38.49
CA PHE A 36 3.87 -2.09 -37.67
C PHE A 36 3.50 -1.76 -36.23
N GLU A 37 2.24 -1.45 -35.99
CA GLU A 37 1.71 -1.09 -34.68
C GLU A 37 2.09 -2.09 -33.57
N PRO A 38 1.80 -3.40 -33.66
CA PRO A 38 2.17 -4.35 -32.62
C PRO A 38 3.68 -4.51 -32.45
N MET A 39 4.44 -4.54 -33.55
CA MET A 39 5.91 -4.70 -33.52
C MET A 39 6.61 -3.50 -32.86
N ALA A 40 6.20 -2.28 -33.24
CA ALA A 40 6.77 -1.06 -32.68
C ALA A 40 6.37 -0.89 -31.21
N ARG A 41 5.13 -1.28 -30.85
CA ARG A 41 4.66 -1.27 -29.46
C ARG A 41 5.47 -2.22 -28.58
N GLU A 42 5.85 -3.40 -29.07
CA GLU A 42 6.72 -4.33 -28.36
C GLU A 42 8.10 -3.72 -28.06
N CYS A 43 8.63 -2.90 -28.98
CA CYS A 43 9.91 -2.22 -28.82
C CYS A 43 9.83 -0.95 -27.97
N LEU A 44 8.66 -0.29 -27.90
CA LEU A 44 8.38 0.87 -27.06
C LEU A 44 8.01 0.41 -25.64
N LYS A 45 9.03 -0.04 -24.91
CA LYS A 45 8.89 -0.55 -23.55
C LYS A 45 8.20 0.46 -22.65
N SER A 46 7.25 -0.02 -21.84
CA SER A 46 6.64 0.76 -20.76
C SER A 46 7.62 1.09 -19.63
N HIS A 47 8.77 0.40 -19.58
CA HIS A 47 9.79 0.53 -18.55
C HIS A 47 11.17 0.65 -19.20
N ILE A 48 11.96 1.66 -18.84
CA ILE A 48 13.36 1.81 -19.23
C ILE A 48 14.26 1.84 -17.99
N VAL A 49 15.39 1.13 -18.06
CA VAL A 49 16.41 1.11 -17.02
C VAL A 49 17.65 1.82 -17.53
N PHE A 50 18.15 2.77 -16.74
CA PHE A 50 19.43 3.43 -16.95
C PHE A 50 20.39 3.05 -15.83
N LYS A 51 21.56 2.53 -16.23
CA LYS A 51 22.66 2.13 -15.36
C LYS A 51 23.88 3.06 -15.52
N SER A 52 23.95 3.81 -16.62
CA SER A 52 25.07 4.67 -16.95
C SER A 52 24.69 5.93 -17.72
N ILE A 53 25.62 6.87 -17.87
CA ILE A 53 25.42 8.12 -18.61
C ILE A 53 25.23 7.81 -20.10
N GLU A 54 26.04 6.89 -20.62
CA GLU A 54 26.07 6.50 -22.03
C GLU A 54 24.72 5.93 -22.48
N GLU A 55 24.03 5.18 -21.61
CA GLU A 55 22.68 4.67 -21.90
C GLU A 55 21.64 5.80 -22.02
N VAL A 56 21.74 6.84 -21.19
CA VAL A 56 20.88 8.02 -21.29
C VAL A 56 21.23 8.85 -22.54
N GLU A 57 22.51 8.99 -22.85
CA GLU A 57 22.98 9.76 -24.01
C GLU A 57 22.64 9.10 -25.34
N ARG A 58 22.56 7.77 -25.37
CA ARG A 58 22.10 6.98 -26.52
C ARG A 58 20.67 7.30 -26.91
N ILE A 59 19.84 7.78 -25.98
CA ILE A 59 18.48 8.22 -26.29
C ILE A 59 18.54 9.42 -27.24
N LYS A 60 18.08 9.18 -28.47
CA LYS A 60 17.96 10.20 -29.49
C LYS A 60 16.62 10.87 -29.32
N VAL A 61 16.66 12.18 -29.09
CA VAL A 61 15.46 13.00 -28.95
C VAL A 61 15.48 14.09 -29.99
N ASP A 62 14.41 14.18 -30.77
CA ASP A 62 14.29 15.20 -31.80
C ASP A 62 14.45 16.62 -31.26
N ILE A 63 15.16 17.47 -32.02
CA ILE A 63 15.27 18.90 -31.71
C ILE A 63 13.87 19.53 -31.81
N PRO A 64 13.41 20.27 -30.78
CA PRO A 64 12.15 21.02 -30.83
C PRO A 64 12.06 21.88 -32.10
N GLY A 65 11.00 21.73 -32.88
CA GLY A 65 10.73 22.54 -34.07
C GLY A 65 11.18 21.95 -35.42
N ALA A 66 11.98 20.88 -35.45
CA ALA A 66 12.45 20.29 -36.71
C ALA A 66 11.39 19.43 -37.43
N ASN A 67 10.42 18.86 -36.70
CA ASN A 67 9.37 18.01 -37.25
C ASN A 67 8.06 18.18 -36.48
N ARG A 68 6.94 18.33 -37.20
CA ARG A 68 5.56 18.35 -36.65
C ARG A 68 5.03 16.96 -36.29
N MET A 69 5.85 15.92 -36.43
CA MET A 69 5.43 14.54 -36.20
C MET A 69 5.28 14.23 -34.71
N ARG A 70 4.42 13.25 -34.42
CA ARG A 70 4.19 12.74 -33.06
C ARG A 70 5.51 12.20 -32.50
N ARG A 71 5.93 12.73 -31.37
CA ARG A 71 7.08 12.27 -30.60
C ARG A 71 6.65 11.20 -29.63
N TRP A 72 7.56 10.29 -29.30
CA TRP A 72 7.31 9.36 -28.22
C TRP A 72 7.32 10.13 -26.89
N GLY A 73 6.27 9.95 -26.09
CA GLY A 73 6.15 10.62 -24.81
C GLY A 73 7.10 10.09 -23.72
N GLY A 74 7.94 9.10 -24.03
CA GLY A 74 8.73 8.35 -23.06
C GLY A 74 7.97 7.13 -22.49
N PRO A 75 8.68 6.30 -21.71
CA PRO A 75 8.08 5.17 -21.01
C PRO A 75 7.17 5.65 -19.86
N ALA A 76 6.32 4.78 -19.33
CA ALA A 76 5.56 5.07 -18.11
C ALA A 76 6.50 5.11 -16.89
N THR A 77 7.43 4.14 -16.82
CA THR A 77 8.35 3.98 -15.70
C THR A 77 9.80 4.15 -16.14
N VAL A 78 10.56 4.94 -15.39
CA VAL A 78 12.02 5.05 -15.53
C VAL A 78 12.70 4.54 -14.27
N LEU A 79 13.66 3.65 -14.44
CA LEU A 79 14.51 3.12 -13.38
C LEU A 79 15.95 3.64 -13.52
N ILE A 80 16.43 4.34 -12.49
CA ILE A 80 17.79 4.85 -12.33
C ILE A 80 18.51 3.93 -11.35
N MET A 81 19.49 3.18 -11.84
CA MET A 81 20.15 2.11 -11.09
C MET A 81 21.61 2.45 -10.81
N GLY A 82 21.98 2.51 -9.53
CA GLY A 82 23.36 2.79 -9.11
C GLY A 82 24.27 1.56 -9.02
N TRP A 83 23.97 0.43 -9.66
CA TRP A 83 24.62 -0.88 -9.40
C TRP A 83 26.15 -0.82 -9.17
N PRO A 84 26.70 -1.55 -8.16
CA PRO A 84 25.99 -2.30 -7.11
C PRO A 84 25.52 -1.43 -5.93
N ARG A 85 26.22 -0.31 -5.65
CA ARG A 85 25.85 0.81 -4.75
C ARG A 85 26.74 2.02 -5.08
N GLY A 86 26.45 2.66 -6.20
CA GLY A 86 27.29 3.63 -6.87
C GLY A 86 26.65 5.01 -6.94
N ALA A 87 27.46 5.99 -7.32
CA ALA A 87 26.94 7.30 -7.68
C ALA A 87 26.08 7.21 -8.94
N ILE A 88 25.05 8.06 -9.04
CA ILE A 88 24.10 8.07 -10.16
C ILE A 88 24.17 9.38 -10.96
N PRO A 89 25.32 9.72 -11.58
CA PRO A 89 25.44 10.93 -12.40
C PRO A 89 24.53 10.90 -13.63
N HIS A 90 24.11 9.70 -14.05
CA HIS A 90 23.15 9.52 -15.13
C HIS A 90 21.74 10.02 -14.75
N LEU A 91 21.39 10.19 -13.47
CA LEU A 91 20.16 10.88 -13.08
C LEU A 91 20.17 12.36 -13.53
N ALA A 92 21.31 13.04 -13.37
CA ALA A 92 21.44 14.43 -13.82
C ALA A 92 21.35 14.54 -15.36
N THR A 93 21.98 13.58 -16.05
CA THR A 93 21.91 13.48 -17.51
C THR A 93 20.48 13.19 -17.96
N PHE A 94 19.78 12.29 -17.27
CA PHE A 94 18.38 11.96 -17.52
C PHE A 94 17.51 13.19 -17.35
N ALA A 95 17.63 13.87 -16.21
CA ALA A 95 16.83 15.05 -15.89
C ALA A 95 17.03 16.16 -16.92
N SER A 96 18.28 16.51 -17.21
CA SER A 96 18.63 17.61 -18.13
C SER A 96 18.25 17.32 -19.58
N ARG A 97 18.47 16.09 -20.06
CA ARG A 97 18.23 15.74 -21.48
C ARG A 97 16.78 15.40 -21.77
N LEU A 98 16.07 14.78 -20.84
CA LEU A 98 14.74 14.19 -21.09
C LEU A 98 13.61 14.95 -20.38
N GLY A 99 13.95 15.83 -19.43
CA GLY A 99 12.99 16.72 -18.77
C GLY A 99 12.20 17.58 -19.76
N GLY A 100 10.87 17.49 -19.70
CA GLY A 100 9.94 18.16 -20.61
C GLY A 100 9.85 17.56 -22.02
N ARG A 101 10.67 16.56 -22.34
CA ARG A 101 10.60 15.81 -23.61
C ARG A 101 9.87 14.48 -23.45
N TRP A 102 9.89 13.91 -22.25
CA TRP A 102 9.17 12.68 -21.91
C TRP A 102 7.98 12.96 -20.98
N PRO A 103 6.85 13.49 -21.52
CA PRO A 103 5.66 13.82 -20.74
C PRO A 103 4.83 12.62 -20.26
N SER A 104 5.18 11.40 -20.65
CA SER A 104 4.45 10.18 -20.25
C SER A 104 5.06 9.47 -19.03
N VAL A 105 6.20 9.92 -18.51
CA VAL A 105 6.85 9.28 -17.36
C VAL A 105 6.07 9.65 -16.11
N ASP A 106 5.33 8.70 -15.55
CA ASP A 106 4.57 8.87 -14.31
C ASP A 106 5.31 8.34 -13.08
N THR A 107 6.24 7.40 -13.29
CA THR A 107 6.93 6.69 -12.22
C THR A 107 8.44 6.80 -12.36
N LEU A 108 9.10 7.30 -11.31
CA LEU A 108 10.56 7.34 -11.18
C LEU A 108 11.02 6.39 -10.07
N ASN A 109 11.85 5.42 -10.44
CA ASN A 109 12.47 4.49 -9.51
C ASN A 109 13.97 4.83 -9.41
N ILE A 110 14.49 4.96 -8.19
CA ILE A 110 15.93 5.09 -7.94
C ILE A 110 16.34 3.94 -7.02
N ILE A 111 17.21 3.06 -7.52
CA ILE A 111 17.56 1.81 -6.84
C ILE A 111 19.08 1.70 -6.66
N SER A 112 19.51 1.26 -5.47
CA SER A 112 20.90 0.97 -5.13
C SER A 112 21.85 2.14 -5.41
N ALA A 113 21.47 3.33 -4.98
CA ALA A 113 22.14 4.58 -5.33
C ALA A 113 22.76 5.28 -4.12
N VAL A 114 23.93 5.88 -4.31
CA VAL A 114 24.55 6.77 -3.31
C VAL A 114 24.55 8.18 -3.88
N TRP A 115 23.75 9.06 -3.31
CA TRP A 115 23.84 10.48 -3.61
C TRP A 115 25.01 11.09 -2.85
N ARG A 116 25.98 11.62 -3.60
CA ARG A 116 27.08 12.40 -3.05
C ARG A 116 26.89 13.85 -3.40
N ALA A 117 27.05 14.74 -2.42
CA ALA A 117 26.92 16.18 -2.62
C ALA A 117 27.86 16.75 -3.70
N ARG A 118 28.98 16.06 -3.97
CA ARG A 118 29.96 16.46 -5.00
C ARG A 118 29.67 15.91 -6.41
N ASP A 119 28.85 14.86 -6.52
CA ASP A 119 28.63 14.17 -7.80
C ASP A 119 27.44 14.76 -8.57
N LEU A 120 26.63 15.60 -7.91
CA LEU A 120 25.42 16.21 -8.47
C LEU A 120 25.37 17.69 -8.08
N ASP A 121 25.27 18.57 -9.08
CA ASP A 121 24.74 19.92 -8.84
C ASP A 121 23.24 19.76 -8.53
N GLY A 122 22.94 19.54 -7.24
CA GLY A 122 21.59 19.21 -6.78
C GLY A 122 20.55 20.19 -7.28
N ASP A 123 20.86 21.50 -7.26
CA ASP A 123 19.92 22.54 -7.69
C ASP A 123 19.66 22.48 -9.20
N ALA A 124 20.66 22.13 -10.02
CA ALA A 124 20.46 21.87 -11.43
C ALA A 124 19.60 20.61 -11.68
N VAL A 125 19.89 19.53 -10.97
CA VAL A 125 19.14 18.26 -11.10
C VAL A 125 17.68 18.45 -10.68
N PHE A 126 17.41 19.09 -9.55
CA PHE A 126 16.04 19.35 -9.08
C PHE A 126 15.26 20.24 -10.04
N ARG A 127 15.89 21.31 -10.56
CA ARG A 127 15.27 22.18 -11.56
C ARG A 127 14.92 21.43 -12.85
N ASP A 128 15.80 20.53 -13.29
CA ASP A 128 15.56 19.74 -14.50
C ASP A 128 14.51 18.62 -14.26
N LEU A 129 14.49 18.01 -13.06
CA LEU A 129 13.44 17.07 -12.64
C LEU A 129 12.06 17.73 -12.58
N ALA A 130 11.98 19.01 -12.19
CA ALA A 130 10.73 19.76 -12.18
C ALA A 130 10.09 19.93 -13.56
N ARG A 131 10.82 19.65 -14.65
CA ARG A 131 10.27 19.63 -16.01
C ARG A 131 9.44 18.37 -16.30
N PHE A 132 9.49 17.35 -15.45
CA PHE A 132 8.62 16.18 -15.55
C PHE A 132 7.30 16.44 -14.83
N SER A 133 6.36 17.05 -15.55
CA SER A 133 5.02 17.37 -15.05
C SER A 133 4.06 16.16 -14.99
N SER A 134 4.56 14.94 -15.18
CA SER A 134 3.77 13.71 -15.17
C SER A 134 4.14 12.78 -14.03
N ILE A 135 5.34 12.92 -13.44
CA ILE A 135 5.80 12.06 -12.35
C ILE A 135 4.93 12.29 -11.13
N ASP A 136 4.14 11.28 -10.79
CA ASP A 136 3.27 11.25 -9.62
C ASP A 136 3.66 10.17 -8.60
N ARG A 137 4.57 9.26 -8.97
CA ARG A 137 5.12 8.20 -8.11
C ARG A 137 6.64 8.22 -8.07
N LEU A 138 7.19 8.16 -6.86
CA LEU A 138 8.63 8.03 -6.61
C LEU A 138 8.89 6.80 -5.75
N PHE A 139 9.72 5.88 -6.25
CA PHE A 139 10.20 4.72 -5.50
C PHE A 139 11.70 4.86 -5.25
N LEU A 140 12.11 4.83 -4.00
CA LEU A 140 13.50 4.88 -3.56
C LEU A 140 13.82 3.57 -2.86
N ASP A 141 14.75 2.79 -3.40
CA ASP A 141 15.15 1.50 -2.83
C ASP A 141 16.67 1.43 -2.63
N HIS A 142 17.12 1.13 -1.40
CA HIS A 142 18.54 1.09 -1.03
C HIS A 142 19.29 2.37 -1.45
N VAL A 143 18.70 3.54 -1.16
CA VAL A 143 19.27 4.85 -1.53
C VAL A 143 19.88 5.53 -0.31
N THR A 144 21.15 5.93 -0.40
CA THR A 144 21.83 6.71 0.63
C THR A 144 21.89 8.18 0.21
N PHE A 145 21.23 9.06 0.97
CA PHE A 145 21.25 10.51 0.77
C PHE A 145 22.35 11.18 1.62
N PRO A 146 22.91 12.34 1.18
CA PRO A 146 23.79 13.14 2.02
C PRO A 146 23.07 13.60 3.29
N SER A 147 21.81 14.05 3.16
CA SER A 147 20.97 14.50 4.26
C SER A 147 19.50 14.46 3.88
N ILE A 148 18.61 14.52 4.87
CA ILE A 148 17.16 14.57 4.64
C ILE A 148 16.72 15.81 3.86
N LEU A 149 17.48 16.90 3.89
CA LEU A 149 17.21 18.09 3.08
C LEU A 149 17.19 17.76 1.59
N ILE A 150 18.12 16.90 1.17
CA ILE A 150 18.26 16.52 -0.23
C ILE A 150 17.08 15.63 -0.65
N LEU A 151 16.59 14.76 0.25
CA LEU A 151 15.32 14.04 0.03
C LEU A 151 14.14 15.02 -0.07
N GLY A 152 13.97 15.94 0.88
CA GLY A 152 12.90 16.93 0.83
C GLY A 152 12.90 17.76 -0.46
N ARG A 153 14.08 18.22 -0.90
CA ARG A 153 14.22 18.92 -2.18
C ARG A 153 13.86 18.06 -3.39
N LEU A 154 14.22 16.77 -3.38
CA LEU A 154 13.79 15.83 -4.43
C LEU A 154 12.27 15.72 -4.50
N LEU A 155 11.61 15.58 -3.35
CA LEU A 155 10.15 15.48 -3.29
C LEU A 155 9.49 16.75 -3.86
N CYS A 156 9.99 17.93 -3.47
CA CYS A 156 9.48 19.21 -3.97
C CYS A 156 9.86 19.54 -5.42
N ALA A 157 10.90 18.89 -5.95
CA ALA A 157 11.24 19.00 -7.36
C ALA A 157 10.22 18.30 -8.27
N LEU A 158 9.32 17.48 -7.73
CA LEU A 158 8.32 16.74 -8.48
C LEU A 158 6.92 17.31 -8.17
N PRO A 159 6.45 18.33 -8.92
CA PRO A 159 5.30 19.15 -8.52
C PRO A 159 3.95 18.40 -8.50
N ARG A 160 3.87 17.21 -9.10
CA ARG A 160 2.65 16.37 -9.11
C ARG A 160 2.83 15.07 -8.33
N LEU A 161 3.87 14.98 -7.51
CA LEU A 161 4.14 13.80 -6.71
C LEU A 161 3.00 13.54 -5.73
N LYS A 162 2.32 12.40 -5.91
CA LYS A 162 1.22 11.91 -5.08
C LYS A 162 1.63 10.78 -4.16
N SER A 163 2.56 9.94 -4.59
CA SER A 163 2.96 8.75 -3.86
C SER A 163 4.48 8.63 -3.75
N VAL A 164 4.96 8.35 -2.54
CA VAL A 164 6.38 8.13 -2.26
C VAL A 164 6.52 6.80 -1.54
N ASN A 165 7.39 5.95 -2.07
CA ASN A 165 7.80 4.70 -1.45
C ASN A 165 9.28 4.76 -1.08
N LEU A 166 9.56 4.63 0.23
CA LEU A 166 10.90 4.66 0.78
C LEU A 166 11.25 3.28 1.30
N THR A 167 12.22 2.65 0.66
CA THR A 167 12.67 1.30 0.95
C THR A 167 14.17 1.33 1.28
N ASN A 168 14.55 0.92 2.50
CA ASN A 168 15.95 0.91 2.94
C ASN A 168 16.72 2.23 2.65
N VAL A 169 16.07 3.38 2.88
CA VAL A 169 16.67 4.70 2.66
C VAL A 169 17.54 5.11 3.85
N GLU A 170 18.74 5.60 3.58
CA GLU A 170 19.76 5.96 4.58
C GLU A 170 20.24 7.41 4.43
N PHE A 171 20.76 8.00 5.51
CA PHE A 171 21.31 9.35 5.52
C PHE A 171 22.74 9.36 6.09
N ASN A 172 23.67 10.00 5.37
CA ASN A 172 25.07 10.11 5.82
C ASN A 172 25.28 11.16 6.90
N GLN A 173 24.50 12.24 6.89
CA GLN A 173 24.57 13.32 7.87
C GLN A 173 23.39 13.23 8.82
N HIS A 174 23.68 13.32 10.12
CA HIS A 174 22.63 13.33 11.12
C HIS A 174 21.71 14.55 10.97
N PRO A 175 20.40 14.36 11.04
CA PRO A 175 19.42 15.33 10.58
C PRO A 175 19.01 16.41 11.59
N PHE A 176 19.54 16.38 12.82
CA PHE A 176 19.09 17.25 13.91
C PHE A 176 19.67 18.67 13.89
N ASP A 177 20.22 19.13 12.78
CA ASP A 177 20.45 20.57 12.62
C ASP A 177 19.10 21.30 12.57
N THR A 178 18.81 22.10 13.60
CA THR A 178 17.59 22.91 13.67
C THR A 178 17.45 23.84 12.46
N ALA A 179 18.55 24.23 11.82
CA ALA A 179 18.52 24.97 10.57
C ALA A 179 18.00 24.13 9.41
N ALA A 180 18.32 22.83 9.34
CA ALA A 180 17.80 21.92 8.32
C ALA A 180 16.27 21.75 8.45
N ILE A 181 15.78 21.48 9.66
CA ILE A 181 14.33 21.37 9.91
C ILE A 181 13.61 22.66 9.51
N SER A 182 14.19 23.83 9.80
CA SER A 182 13.61 25.12 9.43
C SER A 182 13.55 25.32 7.91
N ARG A 183 14.55 24.84 7.17
CA ARG A 183 14.58 24.90 5.70
C ARG A 183 13.58 23.95 5.05
N LEU A 184 13.30 22.79 5.65
CA LEU A 184 12.27 21.87 5.13
C LEU A 184 10.88 22.50 5.15
N ARG A 185 10.60 23.39 6.10
CA ARG A 185 9.33 24.13 6.14
C ARG A 185 9.18 25.19 5.06
N LEU A 186 10.29 25.63 4.48
CA LEU A 186 10.28 26.62 3.40
C LEU A 186 10.13 25.95 2.03
N LEU A 187 10.08 24.61 2.00
CA LEU A 187 9.89 23.90 0.75
C LEU A 187 8.46 24.10 0.25
N PRO A 188 8.26 24.17 -1.08
CA PRO A 188 6.93 24.28 -1.66
C PRO A 188 6.00 23.15 -1.20
N ASP A 189 4.72 23.50 -1.02
CA ASP A 189 3.68 22.54 -0.71
C ASP A 189 3.57 21.48 -1.80
N THR A 190 3.91 20.24 -1.44
CA THR A 190 3.61 19.06 -2.26
C THR A 190 2.31 18.44 -1.80
N GLN A 191 1.44 18.07 -2.75
CA GLN A 191 0.20 17.35 -2.46
C GLN A 191 0.45 15.85 -2.34
N LEU A 192 1.31 15.45 -1.40
CA LEU A 192 1.61 14.04 -1.18
C LEU A 192 0.39 13.36 -0.57
N GLU A 193 -0.18 12.38 -1.25
CA GLU A 193 -1.39 11.65 -0.84
C GLU A 193 -1.04 10.34 -0.14
N ALA A 194 0.04 9.67 -0.56
CA ALA A 194 0.45 8.37 -0.06
C ALA A 194 1.94 8.32 0.32
N LEU A 195 2.23 7.71 1.46
CA LEU A 195 3.58 7.43 1.95
C LEU A 195 3.71 5.95 2.27
N SER A 196 4.68 5.28 1.69
CA SER A 196 5.01 3.88 1.97
C SER A 196 6.43 3.80 2.52
N LEU A 197 6.58 3.18 3.70
CA LEU A 197 7.85 2.97 4.37
C LEU A 197 8.09 1.45 4.45
N ASN A 198 9.14 0.98 3.79
CA ASN A 198 9.42 -0.46 3.69
C ASN A 198 10.86 -0.76 4.11
N TYR A 199 11.06 -1.93 4.71
CA TYR A 199 12.39 -2.39 5.09
C TYR A 199 12.56 -3.88 4.73
N TRP A 200 13.51 -4.23 3.87
CA TRP A 200 13.60 -5.62 3.37
C TRP A 200 14.32 -6.56 4.32
N VAL A 201 15.27 -6.03 5.10
CA VAL A 201 16.11 -6.85 5.96
C VAL A 201 15.52 -6.80 7.36
N ILE A 202 14.91 -7.88 7.83
CA ILE A 202 14.60 -7.99 9.27
C ILE A 202 15.92 -8.19 10.01
N ASN A 203 16.66 -7.09 10.19
CA ASN A 203 17.71 -7.03 11.17
C ASN A 203 17.03 -6.97 12.54
N GLU A 204 17.59 -7.62 13.55
CA GLU A 204 17.08 -7.56 14.93
C GLU A 204 17.09 -6.14 15.53
N LYS A 205 17.72 -5.18 14.84
CA LYS A 205 17.87 -3.79 15.30
C LYS A 205 17.25 -2.82 14.29
N PRO A 206 16.53 -1.79 14.76
CA PRO A 206 15.99 -0.75 13.90
C PRO A 206 17.15 -0.04 13.21
N ASN A 207 16.96 0.26 11.93
CA ASN A 207 17.91 1.09 11.22
C ASN A 207 17.89 2.50 11.85
N PRO A 208 19.03 3.02 12.34
CA PRO A 208 19.08 4.36 12.92
C PRO A 208 18.54 5.43 11.95
N SER A 209 18.76 5.27 10.63
CA SER A 209 18.24 6.18 9.60
C SER A 209 16.71 6.24 9.58
N PHE A 210 16.03 5.12 9.85
CA PHE A 210 14.56 5.08 9.89
C PHE A 210 14.01 5.82 11.12
N VAL A 211 14.61 5.57 12.28
CA VAL A 211 14.21 6.25 13.53
C VAL A 211 14.39 7.76 13.39
N GLU A 212 15.54 8.16 12.86
CA GLU A 212 15.84 9.54 12.54
C GLU A 212 14.80 10.13 11.57
N PHE A 213 14.45 9.40 10.50
CA PHE A 213 13.45 9.83 9.53
C PHE A 213 12.08 10.10 10.19
N VAL A 214 11.59 9.16 11.00
CA VAL A 214 10.33 9.31 11.74
C VAL A 214 10.38 10.49 12.72
N ASP A 215 11.49 10.64 13.45
CA ASP A 215 11.69 11.76 14.38
C ASP A 215 11.66 13.11 13.65
N ILE A 216 12.16 13.19 12.42
CA ILE A 216 12.12 14.41 11.63
C ILE A 216 10.73 14.70 11.09
N ILE A 217 10.02 13.70 10.54
CA ILE A 217 8.63 13.88 10.11
C ILE A 217 7.82 14.44 11.29
N ALA A 218 7.95 13.83 12.46
CA ALA A 218 7.33 14.31 13.68
C ALA A 218 7.78 15.73 14.07
N ALA A 219 9.07 16.04 14.01
CA ALA A 219 9.60 17.36 14.38
C ALA A 219 9.18 18.48 13.42
N ILE A 220 8.99 18.17 12.13
CA ILE A 220 8.50 19.12 11.12
C ILE A 220 7.02 19.39 11.37
N SER A 221 6.21 18.34 11.56
CA SER A 221 4.76 18.45 11.75
C SER A 221 4.36 19.02 13.12
N ASN A 222 5.05 18.66 14.20
CA ASN A 222 4.68 19.10 15.57
C ASN A 222 4.98 20.57 15.85
N ARG A 223 5.77 21.23 15.00
CA ARG A 223 6.12 22.66 15.14
C ARG A 223 5.25 23.56 14.28
N ILE A 224 4.17 23.03 13.68
CA ILE A 224 3.11 23.86 13.12
C ILE A 224 2.53 24.69 14.29
N SER A 225 2.72 25.99 14.13
CA SER A 225 2.77 27.07 15.10
C SER A 225 1.72 27.06 16.24
N ILE A 226 2.18 27.47 17.43
CA ILE A 226 1.35 28.03 18.51
C ILE A 226 0.76 29.41 18.10
N VAL A 227 1.25 29.97 16.99
CA VAL A 227 0.74 31.20 16.37
C VAL A 227 -0.59 30.91 15.65
N PRO A 228 -1.62 31.77 15.79
CA PRO A 228 -2.93 31.58 15.16
C PRO A 228 -2.84 31.24 13.67
N LEU A 229 -3.66 30.27 13.27
CA LEU A 229 -3.69 29.58 11.97
C LEU A 229 -3.92 30.49 10.75
N ASP A 230 -4.28 31.77 10.95
CA ASP A 230 -4.75 32.66 9.88
C ASP A 230 -3.64 33.19 8.94
N GLU A 231 -2.35 33.07 9.26
CA GLU A 231 -1.27 33.68 8.44
C GLU A 231 -0.24 32.72 7.82
N LEU A 232 -0.26 31.42 8.15
CA LEU A 232 0.70 30.44 7.61
C LEU A 232 0.01 29.50 6.61
N THR A 233 -0.22 30.00 5.40
CA THR A 233 -0.75 29.23 4.26
C THR A 233 0.23 28.21 3.66
N HIS A 234 1.35 27.93 4.32
CA HIS A 234 2.35 26.98 3.84
C HIS A 234 2.15 25.64 4.57
N GLY A 235 1.55 24.68 3.87
CA GLY A 235 1.29 23.34 4.38
C GLY A 235 2.59 22.61 4.71
N CYS A 236 2.55 21.75 5.73
CA CYS A 236 3.63 20.79 5.91
C CYS A 236 3.59 19.78 4.76
N LEU A 237 4.76 19.39 4.23
CA LEU A 237 4.92 18.36 3.19
C LEU A 237 4.08 17.10 3.42
N TRP A 238 3.91 16.74 4.70
CA TRP A 238 3.24 15.52 5.14
C TRP A 238 1.77 15.74 5.54
N SER A 239 1.30 16.99 5.59
CA SER A 239 -0.05 17.32 6.08
C SER A 239 -1.16 16.83 5.17
N THR A 240 -0.87 16.54 3.91
CA THR A 240 -1.83 16.03 2.92
C THR A 240 -1.85 14.52 2.81
N VAL A 241 -0.96 13.80 3.50
CA VAL A 241 -0.85 12.34 3.41
C VAL A 241 -2.10 11.70 4.01
N ARG A 242 -2.83 10.96 3.18
CA ARG A 242 -4.07 10.26 3.53
C ARG A 242 -3.84 8.76 3.72
N SER A 243 -2.85 8.19 3.04
CA SER A 243 -2.51 6.78 3.13
C SER A 243 -1.08 6.60 3.63
N LEU A 244 -0.91 5.82 4.71
CA LEU A 244 0.38 5.39 5.22
C LEU A 244 0.48 3.88 5.11
N GLN A 245 1.51 3.39 4.41
CA GLN A 245 1.86 1.99 4.37
C GLN A 245 3.16 1.75 5.13
N LEU A 246 3.17 0.77 6.01
CA LEU A 246 4.31 0.35 6.81
C LEU A 246 4.58 -1.13 6.51
N CYS A 247 5.74 -1.44 5.93
CA CYS A 247 6.13 -2.82 5.69
C CYS A 247 7.43 -3.20 6.40
N ASN A 248 7.39 -4.27 7.20
CA ASN A 248 8.56 -4.87 7.84
C ASN A 248 9.37 -3.89 8.72
N ILE A 249 8.68 -3.03 9.47
CA ILE A 249 9.30 -1.93 10.23
C ILE A 249 9.53 -2.32 11.68
N ILE A 250 10.67 -1.86 12.23
CA ILE A 250 10.97 -1.92 13.66
C ILE A 250 10.96 -0.51 14.24
N PHE A 251 10.00 -0.23 15.11
CA PHE A 251 9.94 1.01 15.87
C PHE A 251 10.70 0.86 17.20
N PRO A 252 11.42 1.90 17.67
CA PRO A 252 12.04 1.88 18.99
C PRO A 252 11.03 1.73 20.14
N SER A 253 9.84 2.29 19.98
CA SER A 253 8.75 2.26 20.96
C SER A 253 7.41 2.65 20.33
N GLY A 254 6.30 2.33 20.98
CA GLY A 254 4.98 2.83 20.59
C GLY A 254 4.88 4.36 20.57
N ALA A 255 5.70 5.07 21.36
CA ALA A 255 5.77 6.53 21.34
C ALA A 255 6.29 7.10 20.01
N THR A 256 7.25 6.43 19.38
CA THR A 256 7.78 6.84 18.07
C THR A 256 6.73 6.63 16.98
N PHE A 257 5.98 5.54 17.04
CA PHE A 257 4.84 5.29 16.17
C PHE A 257 3.72 6.33 16.37
N ALA A 258 3.37 6.63 17.62
CA ALA A 258 2.40 7.69 17.94
C ALA A 258 2.80 9.05 17.34
N ARG A 259 4.08 9.42 17.47
CA ARG A 259 4.63 10.65 16.88
C ARG A 259 4.56 10.66 15.37
N LEU A 260 4.76 9.52 14.70
CA LEU A 260 4.58 9.41 13.25
C LEU A 260 3.12 9.69 12.87
N LEU A 261 2.15 9.10 13.56
CA LEU A 261 0.73 9.32 13.25
C LEU A 261 0.28 10.76 13.52
N CYS A 262 0.71 11.36 14.64
CA CYS A 262 0.50 12.79 14.92
C CYS A 262 1.07 13.70 13.82
N ALA A 263 2.10 13.24 13.11
CA ALA A 263 2.73 14.01 12.04
C ALA A 263 1.91 14.02 10.73
N LEU A 264 0.88 13.17 10.63
CA LEU A 264 0.05 12.96 9.45
C LEU A 264 -1.44 13.27 9.78
N PRO A 265 -1.80 14.55 9.97
CA PRO A 265 -3.13 14.92 10.45
C PRO A 265 -4.27 14.58 9.48
N ALA A 266 -3.98 14.44 8.18
CA ALA A 266 -4.95 14.05 7.16
C ALA A 266 -5.05 12.53 6.94
N LEU A 267 -4.34 11.72 7.73
CA LEU A 267 -4.31 10.28 7.57
C LEU A 267 -5.72 9.67 7.70
N GLU A 268 -6.12 8.92 6.68
CA GLU A 268 -7.42 8.24 6.54
C GLU A 268 -7.23 6.72 6.56
N ASP A 269 -6.15 6.23 5.94
CA ASP A 269 -5.84 4.82 5.75
C ASP A 269 -4.45 4.47 6.29
N LEU A 270 -4.38 3.43 7.13
CA LEU A 270 -3.13 2.86 7.63
C LEU A 270 -3.04 1.38 7.23
N ASP A 271 -2.04 1.04 6.42
CA ASP A 271 -1.73 -0.33 6.04
C ASP A 271 -0.43 -0.79 6.70
N VAL A 272 -0.52 -1.75 7.60
CA VAL A 272 0.62 -2.42 8.22
C VAL A 272 0.73 -3.80 7.60
N SER A 273 1.75 -3.99 6.76
CA SER A 273 2.02 -5.24 6.06
C SER A 273 3.31 -5.88 6.57
N GLY A 274 3.27 -7.16 6.92
CA GLY A 274 4.42 -7.82 7.54
C GLY A 274 4.67 -7.38 8.99
N PRO A 275 5.80 -7.82 9.60
CA PRO A 275 6.15 -7.50 10.98
C PRO A 275 6.34 -6.01 11.20
N CYS A 276 5.43 -5.41 11.98
CA CYS A 276 5.62 -4.11 12.63
C CYS A 276 5.95 -4.35 14.10
N THR A 277 7.22 -4.21 14.48
CA THR A 277 7.69 -4.57 15.83
C THR A 277 8.06 -3.36 16.67
N PHE A 278 7.90 -3.47 17.99
CA PHE A 278 8.33 -2.47 18.96
C PHE A 278 9.48 -3.03 19.81
N MET A 279 10.65 -2.38 19.77
CA MET A 279 11.77 -2.80 20.62
C MET A 279 11.45 -2.65 22.10
N LYS A 280 10.93 -1.47 22.48
CA LYS A 280 10.44 -1.22 23.83
C LYS A 280 8.95 -1.54 23.86
N GLN A 281 8.66 -2.67 24.47
CA GLN A 281 7.31 -3.18 24.68
C GLN A 281 6.55 -2.30 25.68
N GLY A 282 5.24 -2.25 25.52
CA GLY A 282 4.34 -1.45 26.32
C GLY A 282 4.19 -0.01 25.81
N PHE A 283 2.98 0.50 25.93
CA PHE A 283 2.62 1.84 25.52
C PHE A 283 2.27 2.73 26.72
N ASP A 284 3.04 3.81 26.91
CA ASP A 284 2.72 4.84 27.90
C ASP A 284 1.99 5.98 27.20
N LEU A 285 0.71 6.20 27.51
CA LEU A 285 -0.09 7.30 26.96
C LEU A 285 0.56 8.67 27.24
N ARG A 286 1.34 8.81 28.33
CA ARG A 286 2.08 10.05 28.64
C ARG A 286 3.18 10.38 27.63
N SER A 287 3.60 9.38 26.84
CA SER A 287 4.58 9.55 25.77
C SER A 287 3.96 10.05 24.45
N VAL A 288 2.63 10.08 24.35
CA VAL A 288 1.93 10.66 23.21
C VAL A 288 2.00 12.19 23.32
N PRO A 289 2.43 12.90 22.26
CA PRO A 289 2.36 14.34 22.24
C PRO A 289 0.93 14.80 22.51
N GLN A 290 0.71 15.65 23.53
CA GLN A 290 -0.63 16.19 23.81
C GLN A 290 -1.18 16.99 22.62
N ARG A 291 -0.30 17.55 21.76
CA ARG A 291 -0.61 18.22 20.50
C ARG A 291 0.59 18.11 19.53
N PRO A 292 0.36 18.08 18.20
CA PRO A 292 -0.92 17.98 17.50
C PRO A 292 -1.61 16.64 17.82
N GLY A 293 -2.94 16.67 17.96
CA GLY A 293 -3.73 15.49 18.32
C GLY A 293 -3.56 14.36 17.31
N LEU A 294 -3.88 13.14 17.72
CA LEU A 294 -3.89 11.98 16.83
C LEU A 294 -4.83 12.19 15.64
N PRO A 295 -4.58 11.52 14.50
CA PRO A 295 -5.35 11.74 13.28
C PRO A 295 -6.81 11.35 13.50
N ALA A 296 -7.67 12.35 13.71
CA ALA A 296 -9.10 12.15 13.93
C ALA A 296 -9.82 11.57 12.69
N ARG A 297 -9.16 11.56 11.53
CA ARG A 297 -9.69 11.10 10.24
C ARG A 297 -9.32 9.65 9.93
N LEU A 298 -8.48 9.00 10.75
CA LEU A 298 -8.05 7.62 10.51
C LEU A 298 -9.28 6.70 10.64
N ALA A 299 -9.72 6.17 9.50
CA ALA A 299 -10.96 5.42 9.36
C ALA A 299 -10.73 3.99 8.85
N ALA A 300 -9.60 3.70 8.20
CA ALA A 300 -9.26 2.36 7.77
C ALA A 300 -7.92 1.89 8.33
N VAL A 301 -7.90 0.66 8.83
CA VAL A 301 -6.68 -0.02 9.28
C VAL A 301 -6.59 -1.39 8.62
N SER A 302 -5.46 -1.67 8.00
CA SER A 302 -5.08 -2.99 7.48
C SER A 302 -3.91 -3.52 8.31
N LEU A 303 -4.07 -4.73 8.86
CA LEU A 303 -3.06 -5.44 9.65
C LEU A 303 -2.79 -6.78 8.98
N THR A 304 -1.95 -6.77 7.94
CA THR A 304 -1.60 -7.97 7.17
C THR A 304 -0.25 -8.51 7.59
N THR A 305 -0.13 -9.84 7.66
CA THR A 305 1.15 -10.50 7.96
C THR A 305 1.74 -11.02 6.65
N ASP A 306 3.03 -10.85 6.42
CA ASP A 306 3.74 -11.35 5.22
C ASP A 306 4.04 -12.86 5.32
N GLY A 307 3.29 -13.57 6.17
CA GLY A 307 3.50 -14.96 6.53
C GLY A 307 4.62 -15.21 7.53
N ARG A 308 5.45 -14.22 7.85
CA ARG A 308 6.32 -14.31 9.02
C ARG A 308 5.46 -14.08 10.24
N GLN A 309 5.66 -14.91 11.27
CA GLN A 309 4.93 -14.76 12.51
C GLN A 309 5.29 -13.40 13.13
N PRO A 310 4.35 -12.44 13.23
CA PRO A 310 4.63 -11.20 13.91
C PRO A 310 4.93 -11.51 15.38
N ASP A 311 5.80 -10.68 15.99
CA ASP A 311 5.91 -10.67 17.44
C ASP A 311 4.51 -10.35 18.01
N SER A 312 3.88 -11.34 18.65
CA SER A 312 2.50 -11.24 19.15
C SER A 312 2.34 -10.03 20.06
N ARG A 313 3.38 -9.73 20.85
CA ARG A 313 3.40 -8.61 21.78
C ARG A 313 3.41 -7.26 21.05
N SER A 314 4.12 -7.14 19.94
CA SER A 314 4.10 -5.91 19.15
C SER A 314 2.72 -5.61 18.57
N VAL A 315 1.94 -6.64 18.21
CA VAL A 315 0.55 -6.45 17.75
C VAL A 315 -0.37 -6.10 18.92
N VAL A 316 -0.17 -6.72 20.08
CA VAL A 316 -0.86 -6.34 21.32
C VAL A 316 -0.62 -4.85 21.63
N ASP A 317 0.63 -4.40 21.56
CA ASP A 317 1.00 -2.99 21.76
C ASP A 317 0.37 -2.06 20.72
N LEU A 318 0.30 -2.47 19.46
CA LEU A 318 -0.35 -1.70 18.39
C LEU A 318 -1.87 -1.58 18.60
N VAL A 319 -2.52 -2.66 19.00
CA VAL A 319 -3.95 -2.66 19.32
C VAL A 319 -4.22 -1.82 20.57
N ASP A 320 -3.43 -2.00 21.63
CA ASP A 320 -3.55 -1.24 22.86
C ASP A 320 -3.35 0.25 22.58
N PHE A 321 -2.41 0.61 21.69
CA PHE A 321 -2.27 1.96 21.18
C PHE A 321 -3.59 2.48 20.60
N PHE A 322 -4.24 1.78 19.66
CA PHE A 322 -5.49 2.26 19.06
C PHE A 322 -6.64 2.39 20.08
N ILE A 323 -6.71 1.48 21.05
CA ILE A 323 -7.74 1.49 22.09
C ILE A 323 -7.50 2.64 23.07
N ILE A 324 -6.29 2.74 23.63
CA ILE A 324 -5.93 3.73 24.64
C ILE A 324 -6.04 5.16 24.09
N THR A 325 -5.74 5.33 22.80
CA THR A 325 -5.84 6.63 22.13
C THR A 325 -7.24 7.00 21.65
N GLY A 326 -8.19 6.06 21.66
CA GLY A 326 -9.54 6.25 21.13
C GLY A 326 -9.62 6.31 19.60
N ILE A 327 -8.54 5.96 18.88
CA ILE A 327 -8.59 5.86 17.41
C ILE A 327 -9.56 4.74 16.99
N SER A 328 -9.60 3.64 17.74
CA SER A 328 -10.45 2.48 17.42
C SER A 328 -11.93 2.82 17.27
N SER A 329 -12.45 3.81 18.02
CA SER A 329 -13.86 4.22 17.91
C SER A 329 -14.20 4.98 16.63
N ASN A 330 -13.21 5.34 15.80
CA ASN A 330 -13.41 6.00 14.51
C ASN A 330 -13.19 5.05 13.32
N LEU A 331 -12.73 3.82 13.57
CA LEU A 331 -12.43 2.87 12.51
C LEU A 331 -13.73 2.39 11.85
N GLN A 332 -13.85 2.67 10.56
CA GLN A 332 -14.95 2.25 9.69
C GLN A 332 -14.59 1.00 8.89
N SER A 333 -13.31 0.76 8.66
CA SER A 333 -12.82 -0.39 7.90
C SER A 333 -11.64 -1.05 8.63
N ILE A 334 -11.71 -2.36 8.82
CA ILE A 334 -10.60 -3.15 9.36
C ILE A 334 -10.33 -4.32 8.42
N MET A 335 -9.09 -4.46 7.96
CA MET A 335 -8.59 -5.64 7.26
C MET A 335 -7.57 -6.36 8.13
N ILE A 336 -7.71 -7.69 8.27
CA ILE A 336 -6.87 -8.51 9.13
C ILE A 336 -6.31 -9.67 8.31
N GLY A 337 -4.99 -9.80 8.30
CA GLY A 337 -4.27 -10.97 7.83
C GLY A 337 -4.28 -12.06 8.89
N LEU A 338 -4.81 -13.23 8.57
CA LEU A 338 -4.99 -14.35 9.50
C LEU A 338 -4.20 -15.60 9.08
N PRO A 339 -3.85 -16.48 10.03
CA PRO A 339 -3.32 -17.80 9.71
C PRO A 339 -4.32 -18.61 8.88
N PRO A 340 -3.86 -19.59 8.06
CA PRO A 340 -4.74 -20.35 7.15
C PRO A 340 -5.83 -21.13 7.88
N SER A 341 -5.64 -21.40 9.17
CA SER A 341 -6.62 -22.06 10.02
C SER A 341 -7.77 -21.16 10.44
N LEU A 342 -7.64 -19.82 10.33
CA LEU A 342 -8.57 -18.81 10.86
C LEU A 342 -8.93 -19.00 12.36
N ARG A 343 -8.18 -19.83 13.09
CA ARG A 343 -8.47 -20.17 14.49
C ARG A 343 -7.65 -19.33 15.43
N VAL A 344 -8.35 -18.82 16.45
CA VAL A 344 -7.82 -18.03 17.56
C VAL A 344 -7.10 -18.98 18.52
N ALA A 345 -5.80 -18.80 18.69
CA ALA A 345 -5.06 -19.52 19.73
C ALA A 345 -3.90 -18.71 20.31
N ARG A 346 -3.73 -17.46 19.86
CA ARG A 346 -2.56 -16.65 20.18
C ARG A 346 -2.98 -15.31 20.76
N GLU A 347 -2.09 -14.72 21.58
CA GLU A 347 -2.24 -13.36 22.12
C GLU A 347 -2.57 -12.31 21.04
N PHE A 348 -2.09 -12.55 19.82
CA PHE A 348 -2.41 -11.78 18.61
C PHE A 348 -3.92 -11.74 18.32
N ASP A 349 -4.59 -12.90 18.37
CA ASP A 349 -6.01 -13.01 18.03
C ASP A 349 -6.87 -12.35 19.12
N ASP A 350 -6.51 -12.53 20.40
CA ASP A 350 -7.17 -11.88 21.53
C ASP A 350 -7.06 -10.34 21.43
N ALA A 351 -5.90 -9.83 21.02
CA ALA A 351 -5.71 -8.40 20.77
C ALA A 351 -6.66 -7.92 19.67
N LEU A 352 -6.66 -8.58 18.51
CA LEU A 352 -7.53 -8.22 17.40
C LEU A 352 -9.02 -8.29 17.77
N GLY A 353 -9.44 -9.29 18.56
CA GLY A 353 -10.80 -9.37 19.10
C GLY A 353 -11.15 -8.17 19.98
N ARG A 354 -10.22 -7.69 20.81
CA ARG A 354 -10.40 -6.44 21.56
C ARG A 354 -10.54 -5.24 20.63
N LEU A 355 -9.74 -5.14 19.57
CA LEU A 355 -9.85 -4.06 18.59
C LEU A 355 -11.23 -4.03 17.91
N LEU A 356 -11.72 -5.19 17.46
CA LEU A 356 -13.05 -5.32 16.85
C LEU A 356 -14.16 -4.91 17.81
N LYS A 357 -14.08 -5.36 19.07
CA LYS A 357 -15.04 -5.00 20.12
C LYS A 357 -15.04 -3.51 20.43
N HIS A 358 -13.87 -2.87 20.47
CA HIS A 358 -13.77 -1.42 20.68
C HIS A 358 -14.27 -0.60 19.48
N SER A 359 -14.18 -1.17 18.27
CA SER A 359 -14.66 -0.55 17.03
C SER A 359 -16.14 -0.89 16.74
N ALA A 360 -16.85 -1.51 17.68
CA ALA A 360 -18.20 -2.07 17.51
C ALA A 360 -19.23 -1.12 16.87
N GLN A 361 -19.19 0.16 17.24
CA GLN A 361 -20.19 1.15 16.83
C GLN A 361 -19.82 1.90 15.55
N SER A 362 -18.54 1.89 15.14
CA SER A 362 -18.05 2.60 13.96
C SER A 362 -17.76 1.69 12.78
N LEU A 363 -17.47 0.41 13.03
CA LEU A 363 -17.02 -0.53 12.01
C LEU A 363 -18.14 -0.85 11.01
N HIS A 364 -17.92 -0.49 9.74
CA HIS A 364 -18.83 -0.76 8.63
C HIS A 364 -18.33 -1.86 7.70
N HIS A 365 -17.01 -2.04 7.59
CA HIS A 365 -16.39 -3.03 6.73
C HIS A 365 -15.37 -3.85 7.52
N LEU A 366 -15.47 -5.17 7.43
CA LEU A 366 -14.50 -6.10 8.01
C LEU A 366 -14.00 -7.04 6.91
N SER A 367 -12.69 -7.11 6.72
CA SER A 367 -12.05 -8.04 5.81
C SER A 367 -11.11 -8.97 6.57
N LEU A 368 -11.29 -10.27 6.43
CA LEU A 368 -10.50 -11.32 7.06
C LEU A 368 -9.80 -12.13 5.97
N ASP A 369 -8.49 -11.94 5.81
CA ASP A 369 -7.71 -12.54 4.74
C ASP A 369 -6.70 -13.57 5.27
N SER A 370 -6.93 -14.85 4.99
CA SER A 370 -6.04 -15.94 5.32
C SER A 370 -5.12 -16.37 4.15
N SER A 371 -5.19 -15.69 2.99
CA SER A 371 -4.47 -16.06 1.76
C SER A 371 -3.02 -15.64 1.72
N LEU A 372 -2.57 -14.85 2.69
CA LEU A 372 -1.19 -14.41 2.74
C LEU A 372 -0.29 -15.65 2.88
N PRO A 373 0.81 -15.74 2.12
CA PRO A 373 1.64 -16.92 2.09
C PRO A 373 2.35 -17.06 3.44
N TRP A 374 1.75 -17.80 4.37
CA TRP A 374 2.42 -18.24 5.58
C TRP A 374 3.56 -19.15 5.17
N TRP A 375 4.76 -18.59 5.08
CA TRP A 375 5.97 -19.37 4.93
C TRP A 375 5.96 -20.34 6.10
N ILE A 376 5.83 -21.63 5.78
CA ILE A 376 6.07 -22.69 6.74
C ILE A 376 7.52 -22.48 7.16
N SER A 377 7.72 -21.82 8.30
CA SER A 377 9.05 -21.75 8.88
C SER A 377 9.50 -23.19 9.01
N ASN A 378 10.65 -23.52 8.42
CA ASN A 378 11.26 -24.84 8.56
C ASN A 378 11.69 -25.10 10.01
N ASP A 379 11.45 -24.17 10.94
CA ASP A 379 11.50 -24.47 12.36
C ASP A 379 10.58 -25.65 12.63
N THR A 380 11.22 -26.76 12.95
CA THR A 380 10.65 -28.02 13.42
C THR A 380 9.93 -27.89 14.76
N ASP A 381 9.50 -26.67 15.14
CA ASP A 381 8.46 -26.50 16.13
C ASP A 381 7.23 -27.18 15.54
N GLU A 382 7.11 -28.47 15.88
CA GLU A 382 5.97 -29.31 15.61
C GLU A 382 4.75 -28.42 15.79
N TRP A 383 3.98 -28.22 14.72
CA TRP A 383 2.60 -27.79 14.85
C TRP A 383 1.95 -28.90 15.68
N VAL A 384 2.12 -28.81 17.01
CA VAL A 384 1.65 -29.77 18.00
C VAL A 384 0.21 -29.95 17.61
N HIS A 385 -0.11 -31.12 17.06
CA HIS A 385 -1.37 -31.40 16.40
C HIS A 385 -2.48 -30.89 17.31
N ALA A 386 -2.94 -29.67 17.03
CA ALA A 386 -3.82 -28.93 17.90
C ALA A 386 -5.17 -29.59 17.65
N GLY A 387 -5.38 -30.73 18.31
CA GLY A 387 -6.52 -31.58 18.11
C GLY A 387 -7.75 -30.73 18.31
N HIS A 388 -8.40 -30.37 17.20
CA HIS A 388 -9.67 -29.66 17.10
C HIS A 388 -9.94 -28.77 18.31
N SER A 389 -9.00 -27.88 18.64
CA SER A 389 -9.18 -26.98 19.79
C SER A 389 -10.50 -26.25 19.56
N ALA A 390 -11.39 -26.33 20.54
CA ALA A 390 -12.69 -25.66 20.56
C ALA A 390 -12.55 -24.13 20.76
N ALA A 391 -11.34 -23.59 20.53
CA ALA A 391 -11.08 -22.17 20.64
C ALA A 391 -11.91 -21.41 19.61
N SER A 392 -12.64 -20.42 20.12
CA SER A 392 -13.64 -19.65 19.39
C SER A 392 -13.00 -18.79 18.31
N CYS A 393 -13.61 -18.74 17.13
CA CYS A 393 -13.28 -17.75 16.10
C CYS A 393 -13.50 -16.30 16.60
N PHE A 394 -13.11 -15.31 15.78
CA PHE A 394 -13.37 -13.89 16.04
C PHE A 394 -14.83 -13.61 16.37
N ASP A 395 -15.05 -13.00 17.53
CA ASP A 395 -16.38 -12.56 17.97
C ASP A 395 -16.74 -11.22 17.33
N VAL A 396 -17.64 -11.29 16.34
CA VAL A 396 -18.22 -10.13 15.65
C VAL A 396 -19.60 -9.73 16.21
N SER A 397 -20.02 -10.32 17.33
CA SER A 397 -21.35 -10.09 17.91
C SER A 397 -21.53 -8.68 18.49
N ALA A 398 -20.45 -7.99 18.82
CA ALA A 398 -20.51 -6.60 19.28
C ALA A 398 -20.72 -5.60 18.13
N ASN A 399 -20.37 -5.96 16.89
CA ASN A 399 -20.31 -5.04 15.76
C ASN A 399 -21.67 -4.84 15.09
N THR A 400 -22.56 -4.07 15.72
CA THR A 400 -23.94 -3.86 15.27
C THR A 400 -24.08 -2.99 14.02
N CYS A 401 -23.01 -2.29 13.61
CA CYS A 401 -23.01 -1.36 12.47
C CYS A 401 -22.33 -1.90 11.20
N LEU A 402 -21.94 -3.18 11.17
CA LEU A 402 -21.31 -3.82 10.00
C LEU A 402 -22.26 -3.83 8.80
N LYS A 403 -21.76 -3.37 7.66
CA LYS A 403 -22.46 -3.34 6.37
C LYS A 403 -21.91 -4.36 5.39
N SER A 404 -20.61 -4.64 5.45
CA SER A 404 -19.91 -5.57 4.56
C SER A 404 -18.93 -6.43 5.33
N ILE A 405 -18.89 -7.72 5.00
CA ILE A 405 -17.88 -8.65 5.52
C ILE A 405 -17.26 -9.44 4.37
N ASP A 406 -15.94 -9.36 4.28
CA ASP A 406 -15.17 -10.03 3.24
C ASP A 406 -14.29 -11.10 3.90
N PHE A 407 -14.32 -12.31 3.36
CA PHE A 407 -13.49 -13.43 3.78
C PHE A 407 -12.61 -13.83 2.61
N THR A 408 -11.33 -14.03 2.86
CA THR A 408 -10.45 -14.72 1.92
C THR A 408 -9.86 -15.91 2.64
N VAL A 409 -10.21 -17.12 2.20
CA VAL A 409 -9.80 -18.39 2.78
C VAL A 409 -8.77 -19.05 1.86
N GLN A 410 -7.58 -19.28 2.39
CA GLN A 410 -6.55 -20.06 1.70
C GLN A 410 -6.91 -21.54 1.77
N VAL A 411 -6.85 -22.22 0.63
CA VAL A 411 -7.02 -23.67 0.58
C VAL A 411 -5.67 -24.33 0.81
N THR A 412 -5.55 -25.04 1.93
CA THR A 412 -4.37 -25.83 2.32
C THR A 412 -4.76 -27.30 2.48
N PRO A 413 -3.80 -28.25 2.46
CA PRO A 413 -4.10 -29.67 2.67
C PRO A 413 -4.81 -29.93 4.01
N GLU A 414 -4.49 -29.12 5.04
CA GLU A 414 -4.98 -29.30 6.41
C GLU A 414 -6.42 -28.80 6.57
N ASN A 415 -6.81 -27.73 5.87
CA ASN A 415 -8.12 -27.12 6.01
C ASN A 415 -9.12 -27.49 4.90
N ILE A 416 -8.70 -28.28 3.91
CA ILE A 416 -9.52 -28.65 2.74
C ILE A 416 -10.85 -29.30 3.12
N SER A 417 -10.93 -30.00 4.26
CA SER A 417 -12.19 -30.58 4.75
C SER A 417 -13.15 -29.61 5.41
N HIS A 418 -12.68 -28.43 5.79
CA HIS A 418 -13.41 -27.50 6.65
C HIS A 418 -13.28 -26.04 6.20
N LEU A 419 -13.12 -25.79 4.89
CA LEU A 419 -12.89 -24.46 4.33
C LEU A 419 -13.94 -23.42 4.74
N CYS A 420 -15.20 -23.83 4.82
CA CYS A 420 -16.30 -22.93 5.22
C CYS A 420 -16.49 -22.85 6.75
N ALA A 421 -15.90 -23.75 7.54
CA ALA A 421 -16.22 -23.84 8.97
C ALA A 421 -15.90 -22.54 9.74
N PRO A 422 -14.72 -21.89 9.57
CA PRO A 422 -14.44 -20.62 10.25
C PRO A 422 -15.36 -19.49 9.78
N VAL A 423 -15.68 -19.46 8.47
CA VAL A 423 -16.58 -18.46 7.89
C VAL A 423 -17.99 -18.60 8.48
N VAL A 424 -18.51 -19.83 8.53
CA VAL A 424 -19.80 -20.19 9.13
C VAL A 424 -19.84 -19.84 10.61
N GLU A 425 -18.77 -20.14 11.35
CA GLU A 425 -18.68 -19.84 12.78
C GLU A 425 -18.75 -18.33 13.05
N ILE A 426 -17.92 -17.52 12.37
CA ILE A 426 -17.92 -16.05 12.52
C ILE A 426 -19.28 -15.46 12.13
N LEU A 427 -19.83 -15.86 10.98
CA LEU A 427 -21.12 -15.37 10.51
C LEU A 427 -22.28 -15.77 11.42
N SER A 428 -22.18 -16.92 12.10
CA SER A 428 -23.21 -17.34 13.06
C SER A 428 -23.30 -16.45 14.30
N GLN A 429 -22.24 -15.70 14.60
CA GLN A 429 -22.15 -14.78 15.73
C GLN A 429 -22.51 -13.33 15.36
N ALA A 430 -22.60 -13.02 14.06
CA ALA A 430 -22.94 -11.67 13.60
C ALA A 430 -24.29 -11.22 14.15
N THR A 431 -24.35 -10.00 14.70
CA THR A 431 -25.57 -9.38 15.25
C THR A 431 -26.06 -8.18 14.44
N SER A 432 -25.24 -7.67 13.52
CA SER A 432 -25.61 -6.54 12.67
C SER A 432 -26.73 -6.91 11.70
N LYS A 433 -27.82 -6.15 11.78
CA LYS A 433 -28.91 -6.19 10.80
C LYS A 433 -28.61 -5.35 9.55
N HIS A 434 -27.48 -4.63 9.53
CA HIS A 434 -27.12 -3.73 8.43
C HIS A 434 -26.25 -4.40 7.37
N ILE A 435 -25.91 -5.68 7.55
CA ILE A 435 -25.08 -6.43 6.60
C ILE A 435 -25.85 -6.57 5.29
N SER A 436 -25.31 -5.95 4.24
CA SER A 436 -25.89 -5.90 2.90
C SER A 436 -25.01 -6.58 1.86
N LYS A 437 -23.72 -6.76 2.17
CA LYS A 437 -22.75 -7.43 1.31
C LYS A 437 -21.92 -8.46 2.08
N ILE A 438 -21.75 -9.64 1.52
CA ILE A 438 -20.80 -10.65 2.00
C ILE A 438 -19.99 -11.17 0.81
N GLN A 439 -18.67 -11.20 0.95
CA GLN A 439 -17.78 -11.77 -0.05
C GLN A 439 -16.96 -12.91 0.57
N VAL A 440 -16.86 -14.05 -0.13
CA VAL A 440 -16.05 -15.19 0.30
C VAL A 440 -15.16 -15.65 -0.85
N ASN A 441 -13.85 -15.52 -0.68
CA ASN A 441 -12.84 -15.84 -1.68
C ASN A 441 -12.04 -17.07 -1.25
N PHE A 442 -12.25 -18.22 -1.88
CA PHE A 442 -11.40 -19.40 -1.70
C PHE A 442 -10.22 -19.31 -2.66
N LYS A 443 -9.02 -19.06 -2.15
CA LYS A 443 -7.79 -18.97 -2.96
C LYS A 443 -6.94 -20.22 -2.75
N SER A 444 -6.58 -20.90 -3.84
CA SER A 444 -5.60 -22.01 -3.76
C SER A 444 -4.22 -21.45 -3.43
N CYS A 445 -3.52 -22.07 -2.47
CA CYS A 445 -2.14 -21.72 -2.17
C CYS A 445 -1.24 -22.21 -3.30
N CYS A 446 -0.54 -21.29 -3.97
CA CYS A 446 0.51 -21.64 -4.93
C CYS A 446 1.78 -22.06 -4.15
N GLN A 447 1.81 -23.29 -3.64
CA GLN A 447 3.07 -23.86 -3.17
C GLN A 447 3.87 -24.41 -4.36
N PRO A 448 5.16 -24.06 -4.48
CA PRO A 448 6.01 -24.61 -5.53
C PRO A 448 6.05 -26.15 -5.46
N GLY A 449 5.51 -26.83 -6.48
CA GLY A 449 5.58 -28.28 -6.60
C GLY A 449 4.36 -29.08 -6.13
N THR A 450 3.35 -28.44 -5.51
CA THR A 450 2.10 -29.11 -5.13
C THR A 450 0.89 -28.37 -5.71
N THR A 451 0.28 -28.95 -6.74
CA THR A 451 -1.03 -28.48 -7.21
C THR A 451 -2.10 -28.99 -6.27
N LEU A 452 -2.51 -28.15 -5.30
CA LEU A 452 -3.65 -28.47 -4.46
C LEU A 452 -4.94 -28.15 -5.22
N TYR A 453 -5.67 -29.21 -5.53
CA TYR A 453 -7.04 -29.10 -6.03
C TYR A 453 -7.97 -28.88 -4.86
N VAL A 454 -8.84 -27.89 -4.97
CA VAL A 454 -9.96 -27.73 -4.05
C VAL A 454 -10.84 -28.96 -4.19
N ASP A 455 -11.01 -29.73 -3.12
CA ASP A 455 -11.96 -30.83 -3.08
C ASP A 455 -13.37 -30.22 -3.13
N LEU A 456 -13.92 -30.15 -4.35
CA LEU A 456 -15.23 -29.56 -4.60
C LEU A 456 -16.31 -30.26 -3.78
N GLY A 457 -16.23 -31.58 -3.58
CA GLY A 457 -17.21 -32.32 -2.79
C GLY A 457 -17.28 -31.83 -1.34
N ARG A 458 -16.13 -31.63 -0.71
CA ARG A 458 -16.06 -31.09 0.67
C ARG A 458 -16.42 -29.61 0.75
N LEU A 459 -16.02 -28.82 -0.26
CA LEU A 459 -16.44 -27.42 -0.37
C LEU A 459 -17.96 -27.32 -0.47
N MET A 460 -18.60 -28.17 -1.26
CA MET A 460 -20.06 -28.20 -1.46
C MET A 460 -20.83 -28.39 -0.14
N ASP A 461 -20.35 -29.25 0.76
CA ASP A 461 -20.98 -29.43 2.08
C ASP A 461 -20.85 -28.18 2.95
N GLY A 462 -19.69 -27.52 2.91
CA GLY A 462 -19.46 -26.24 3.58
C GLY A 462 -20.35 -25.12 3.03
N LEU A 463 -20.55 -25.06 1.71
CA LEU A 463 -21.40 -24.06 1.06
C LEU A 463 -22.87 -24.23 1.44
N ARG A 464 -23.38 -25.46 1.61
CA ARG A 464 -24.75 -25.68 2.10
C ARG A 464 -24.97 -25.13 3.51
N GLN A 465 -23.96 -25.26 4.38
CA GLN A 465 -24.00 -24.66 5.71
C GLN A 465 -23.97 -23.14 5.62
N LEU A 466 -23.15 -22.59 4.73
CA LEU A 466 -23.10 -21.15 4.47
C LEU A 466 -24.46 -20.62 3.97
N ASP A 467 -25.11 -21.30 3.03
CA ASP A 467 -26.47 -20.98 2.53
C ASP A 467 -27.47 -20.91 3.70
N THR A 468 -27.41 -21.90 4.59
CA THR A 468 -28.29 -21.99 5.76
C THR A 468 -28.07 -20.82 6.73
N ILE A 469 -26.82 -20.44 7.00
CA ILE A 469 -26.50 -19.31 7.88
C ILE A 469 -26.95 -17.98 7.25
N LEU A 470 -26.62 -17.75 5.98
CA LEU A 470 -26.92 -16.51 5.27
C LEU A 470 -28.41 -16.34 4.94
N SER A 471 -29.21 -17.39 5.14
CA SER A 471 -30.67 -17.37 5.01
C SER A 471 -31.39 -17.10 6.34
N LYS A 472 -30.66 -16.91 7.44
CA LYS A 472 -31.27 -16.52 8.72
C LYS A 472 -31.82 -15.09 8.66
N PRO A 473 -32.87 -14.75 9.45
CA PRO A 473 -33.52 -13.43 9.42
C PRO A 473 -32.59 -12.23 9.65
N ILE A 474 -31.47 -12.44 10.33
CA ILE A 474 -30.48 -11.38 10.55
C ILE A 474 -29.85 -10.87 9.25
N PHE A 475 -29.84 -11.70 8.21
CA PHE A 475 -29.33 -11.40 6.87
C PHE A 475 -30.46 -11.11 5.86
N ASP A 476 -31.65 -10.71 6.32
CA ASP A 476 -32.76 -10.33 5.44
C ASP A 476 -32.40 -9.14 4.53
N ASN A 477 -31.51 -8.25 5.01
CA ASN A 477 -31.02 -7.08 4.26
C ASN A 477 -29.85 -7.40 3.31
N LEU A 478 -29.43 -8.66 3.19
CA LEU A 478 -28.35 -9.07 2.30
C LEU A 478 -28.79 -8.91 0.83
N THR A 479 -28.05 -8.11 0.08
CA THR A 479 -28.32 -7.78 -1.33
C THR A 479 -27.28 -8.34 -2.29
N ASP A 480 -26.08 -8.65 -1.80
CA ASP A 480 -24.96 -9.10 -2.63
C ASP A 480 -24.16 -10.15 -1.85
N VAL A 481 -24.15 -11.39 -2.36
CA VAL A 481 -23.30 -12.46 -1.85
C VAL A 481 -22.39 -12.91 -2.96
N VAL A 482 -21.10 -12.66 -2.83
CA VAL A 482 -20.12 -13.02 -3.85
C VAL A 482 -19.25 -14.17 -3.36
N VAL A 483 -19.31 -15.30 -4.05
CA VAL A 483 -18.44 -16.44 -3.76
C VAL A 483 -17.48 -16.63 -4.92
N HIS A 484 -16.20 -16.48 -4.62
CA HIS A 484 -15.10 -16.69 -5.55
C HIS A 484 -14.39 -18.00 -5.21
N VAL A 485 -14.20 -18.86 -6.21
CA VAL A 485 -13.38 -20.07 -6.08
C VAL A 485 -12.24 -19.97 -7.09
N GLY A 486 -11.02 -19.81 -6.61
CA GLY A 486 -9.81 -19.79 -7.44
C GLY A 486 -9.38 -21.22 -7.77
N THR A 487 -9.30 -21.55 -9.06
CA THR A 487 -8.76 -22.83 -9.53
C THR A 487 -7.46 -22.61 -10.32
N LEU A 488 -6.46 -23.46 -10.06
CA LEU A 488 -5.13 -23.38 -10.68
C LEU A 488 -5.09 -23.79 -12.15
N ARG A 489 -6.12 -24.45 -12.68
CA ARG A 489 -6.17 -24.85 -14.09
C ARG A 489 -6.81 -23.73 -14.92
N GLY A 490 -6.14 -23.35 -16.00
CA GLY A 490 -6.75 -22.54 -17.06
C GLY A 490 -8.05 -23.18 -17.54
N SER A 491 -8.97 -22.35 -18.03
CA SER A 491 -10.37 -22.72 -18.33
C SER A 491 -10.46 -23.91 -19.30
N ASP A 492 -10.46 -25.13 -18.78
CA ASP A 492 -10.83 -26.31 -19.55
C ASP A 492 -12.37 -26.38 -19.61
N VAL A 493 -12.88 -26.98 -20.68
CA VAL A 493 -14.30 -27.07 -21.09
C VAL A 493 -15.24 -27.72 -20.03
N GLY A 494 -14.73 -28.15 -18.88
CA GLY A 494 -15.51 -28.68 -17.74
C GLY A 494 -16.06 -27.62 -16.77
N ASP A 495 -15.78 -26.34 -16.98
CA ASP A 495 -16.04 -25.30 -15.98
C ASP A 495 -17.53 -24.94 -15.81
N GLU A 496 -18.38 -25.10 -16.84
CA GLU A 496 -19.81 -24.77 -16.75
C GLU A 496 -20.57 -25.68 -15.77
N TYR A 497 -20.26 -26.99 -15.78
CA TYR A 497 -20.89 -27.96 -14.86
C TYR A 497 -20.60 -27.62 -13.39
N SER A 498 -19.42 -27.05 -13.10
CA SER A 498 -19.04 -26.69 -11.74
C SER A 498 -19.83 -25.50 -11.17
N VAL A 499 -20.22 -24.52 -12.00
CA VAL A 499 -20.97 -23.35 -11.53
C VAL A 499 -22.40 -23.72 -11.17
N HIS A 500 -23.02 -24.62 -11.95
CA HIS A 500 -24.36 -25.13 -11.64
C HIS A 500 -24.39 -25.86 -10.30
N ASP A 501 -23.42 -26.74 -10.05
CA ASP A 501 -23.32 -27.48 -8.78
C ASP A 501 -23.11 -26.54 -7.58
N LEU A 502 -22.31 -25.47 -7.75
CA LEU A 502 -22.14 -24.44 -6.72
C LEU A 502 -23.44 -23.67 -6.44
N ARG A 503 -24.25 -23.36 -7.47
CA ARG A 503 -25.58 -22.76 -7.30
C ARG A 503 -26.53 -23.68 -6.54
N LEU A 504 -26.50 -24.99 -6.84
CA LEU A 504 -27.32 -25.97 -6.11
C LEU A 504 -26.96 -26.03 -4.62
N CYS A 505 -25.70 -25.79 -4.25
CA CYS A 505 -25.29 -25.71 -2.85
C CYS A 505 -25.71 -24.41 -2.14
N LEU A 506 -26.00 -23.35 -2.90
CA LEU A 506 -26.39 -22.02 -2.41
C LEU A 506 -27.81 -21.66 -2.88
N SER A 507 -28.69 -22.66 -2.91
CA SER A 507 -30.00 -22.57 -3.56
C SER A 507 -30.92 -21.51 -2.97
N THR A 508 -30.81 -21.23 -1.66
CA THR A 508 -31.66 -20.23 -1.01
C THR A 508 -31.22 -18.82 -1.39
N LEU A 509 -29.90 -18.58 -1.44
CA LEU A 509 -29.33 -17.32 -1.91
C LEU A 509 -29.56 -17.09 -3.41
N ASP A 510 -29.49 -18.16 -4.21
CA ASP A 510 -29.80 -18.13 -5.65
C ASP A 510 -31.27 -17.81 -5.90
N ALA A 511 -32.19 -18.46 -5.16
CA ALA A 511 -33.63 -18.18 -5.22
C ALA A 511 -33.99 -16.74 -4.82
N ARG A 512 -33.19 -16.12 -3.94
CA ARG A 512 -33.30 -14.69 -3.59
C ARG A 512 -32.75 -13.75 -4.68
N GLY A 513 -32.02 -14.26 -5.67
CA GLY A 513 -31.41 -13.48 -6.73
C GLY A 513 -30.23 -12.61 -6.28
N ILE A 514 -29.62 -12.91 -5.13
CA ILE A 514 -28.51 -12.12 -4.55
C ILE A 514 -27.15 -12.81 -4.66
N LEU A 515 -27.12 -14.04 -5.18
CA LEU A 515 -25.91 -14.82 -5.33
C LEU A 515 -25.15 -14.45 -6.60
N ARG A 516 -23.87 -14.10 -6.44
CA ARG A 516 -22.90 -13.93 -7.52
C ARG A 516 -21.79 -14.95 -7.36
N LEU A 517 -21.73 -15.89 -8.29
CA LEU A 517 -20.62 -16.83 -8.40
C LEU A 517 -19.65 -16.31 -9.44
N SER A 518 -18.36 -16.35 -9.12
CA SER A 518 -17.34 -16.22 -10.16
C SER A 518 -16.18 -17.15 -9.90
N ARG A 519 -15.61 -17.65 -10.99
CA ARG A 519 -14.45 -18.52 -10.97
C ARG A 519 -13.30 -17.75 -11.58
N ILE A 520 -12.22 -17.64 -10.82
CA ILE A 520 -11.01 -16.97 -11.31
C ILE A 520 -10.09 -18.08 -11.78
N GLY A 521 -9.99 -18.21 -13.10
CA GLY A 521 -8.93 -18.99 -13.74
C GLY A 521 -7.64 -18.19 -13.62
N ILE A 522 -6.72 -18.65 -12.78
CA ILE A 522 -5.40 -18.05 -12.70
C ILE A 522 -4.54 -18.76 -13.75
N HIS A 523 -4.25 -18.07 -14.85
CA HIS A 523 -3.36 -18.58 -15.91
C HIS A 523 -1.96 -18.02 -15.71
N ARG A 524 -0.94 -18.89 -15.60
CA ARG A 524 0.46 -18.47 -15.66
C ARG A 524 0.90 -18.48 -17.12
N GLU A 525 1.17 -17.30 -17.70
CA GLU A 525 1.70 -17.18 -19.06
C GLU A 525 3.18 -17.61 -19.03
N GLU A 526 3.52 -18.76 -19.64
CA GLU A 526 4.91 -19.23 -19.70
C GLU A 526 5.78 -18.22 -20.47
N GLY A 527 6.68 -17.52 -19.79
CA GLY A 527 7.67 -16.61 -20.38
C GLY A 527 7.69 -15.19 -19.81
N ILE A 528 6.68 -14.82 -19.00
CA ILE A 528 6.62 -13.54 -18.30
C ILE A 528 6.32 -13.88 -16.83
N ASP A 529 7.14 -13.44 -15.88
CA ASP A 529 6.92 -13.62 -14.43
C ASP A 529 5.74 -12.76 -13.91
N ASP A 530 4.69 -12.56 -14.72
CA ASP A 530 3.52 -11.73 -14.42
C ASP A 530 2.23 -12.57 -14.49
N TRP A 531 1.36 -12.39 -13.51
CA TRP A 531 0.11 -13.14 -13.38
C TRP A 531 -1.04 -12.30 -13.95
N LYS A 532 -1.69 -12.75 -15.03
CA LYS A 532 -2.93 -12.13 -15.52
C LYS A 532 -4.15 -12.91 -15.06
N GLY A 533 -5.07 -12.22 -14.38
CA GLY A 533 -6.38 -12.77 -14.06
C GLY A 533 -7.33 -12.64 -15.25
N HIS A 534 -7.88 -13.76 -15.72
CA HIS A 534 -9.02 -13.76 -16.64
C HIS A 534 -10.29 -14.01 -15.84
N ALA A 535 -11.12 -12.97 -15.70
CA ALA A 535 -12.48 -13.16 -15.23
C ALA A 535 -13.31 -13.77 -16.36
N VAL A 536 -13.93 -14.93 -16.14
CA VAL A 536 -14.93 -15.46 -17.07
C VAL A 536 -16.15 -14.55 -17.01
N GLU A 537 -16.57 -14.06 -18.18
CA GLU A 537 -17.65 -13.10 -18.33
C GLU A 537 -19.01 -13.70 -17.94
N ARG A 538 -19.91 -12.81 -17.49
CA ARG A 538 -21.17 -13.08 -16.78
C ARG A 538 -22.11 -14.04 -17.52
N VAL A 539 -22.83 -14.86 -16.76
CA VAL A 539 -24.08 -15.48 -17.20
C VAL A 539 -25.22 -14.89 -16.37
N ASP A 540 -25.78 -13.78 -16.85
CA ASP A 540 -26.97 -13.15 -16.26
C ASP A 540 -28.20 -14.00 -16.61
N ALA A 541 -28.88 -14.51 -15.58
CA ALA A 541 -30.08 -15.31 -15.73
C ALA A 541 -31.32 -14.40 -15.87
N GLN A 542 -31.56 -13.85 -17.07
CA GLN A 542 -32.86 -13.26 -17.40
C GLN A 542 -33.40 -13.57 -18.82
N ASP A 543 -32.71 -14.38 -19.63
CA ASP A 543 -33.21 -14.80 -20.95
C ASP A 543 -33.76 -16.24 -20.92
N ALA A 544 -34.96 -16.38 -20.38
CA ALA A 544 -35.82 -17.55 -20.63
C ALA A 544 -37.29 -17.10 -20.68
N MET A 545 -37.61 -16.24 -21.65
CA MET A 545 -38.99 -15.89 -21.94
C MET A 545 -39.63 -17.00 -22.79
N VAL A 546 -40.57 -17.72 -22.19
CA VAL A 546 -41.45 -18.70 -22.83
C VAL A 546 -42.26 -18.00 -23.92
N THR A 547 -42.06 -18.39 -25.17
CA THR A 547 -42.95 -18.03 -26.29
C THR A 547 -44.26 -18.78 -26.14
N ASN A 548 -45.31 -18.09 -25.72
CA ASN A 548 -46.69 -18.53 -25.94
C ASN A 548 -47.25 -17.81 -27.17
N GLU A 549 -47.58 -18.61 -28.18
CA GLU A 549 -48.40 -18.24 -29.32
C GLU A 549 -49.78 -17.76 -28.85
N GLY A 550 -50.23 -16.62 -29.38
CA GLY A 550 -51.55 -16.07 -29.14
C GLY A 550 -51.91 -15.02 -30.19
N THR A 551 -52.52 -15.49 -31.28
CA THR A 551 -53.12 -14.74 -32.37
C THR A 551 -54.20 -13.76 -31.88
N SER A 552 -54.12 -12.47 -32.26
CA SER A 552 -55.29 -11.60 -32.47
C SER A 552 -54.89 -10.29 -33.13
N ALA A 553 -55.76 -9.82 -34.03
CA ALA A 553 -55.55 -8.82 -35.06
C ALA A 553 -55.64 -7.35 -34.61
N ASP A 554 -54.93 -6.51 -35.38
CA ASP A 554 -55.19 -5.13 -35.82
C ASP A 554 -56.08 -4.22 -34.98
N THR A 555 -55.51 -3.08 -34.55
CA THR A 555 -56.04 -1.76 -34.92
C THR A 555 -55.00 -0.65 -34.74
N ASP A 556 -54.84 0.13 -35.81
CA ASP A 556 -54.12 1.41 -35.93
C ASP A 556 -54.46 2.42 -34.82
N VAL A 557 -53.50 3.31 -34.49
CA VAL A 557 -53.63 4.79 -34.49
C VAL A 557 -52.35 5.45 -33.92
N SER A 558 -51.62 6.12 -34.83
CA SER A 558 -50.83 7.38 -34.76
C SER A 558 -49.75 7.67 -33.67
N PRO A 559 -48.63 8.37 -34.04
CA PRO A 559 -47.52 8.70 -33.14
C PRO A 559 -47.56 10.15 -32.60
N PRO A 560 -46.85 10.47 -31.49
CA PRO A 560 -46.61 11.86 -31.10
C PRO A 560 -45.18 12.33 -31.40
N THR A 561 -45.12 13.28 -32.32
CA THR A 561 -44.44 14.59 -32.26
C THR A 561 -43.36 14.83 -31.18
N LEU A 562 -42.14 15.10 -31.68
CA LEU A 562 -41.02 15.76 -31.00
C LEU A 562 -41.40 17.13 -30.41
N MET A 563 -40.99 17.40 -29.16
CA MET A 563 -40.93 18.73 -28.57
C MET A 563 -39.47 19.15 -28.35
N PRO A 564 -39.10 20.42 -28.62
CA PRO A 564 -37.76 20.94 -28.39
C PRO A 564 -37.61 21.60 -27.01
N SER A 565 -36.36 21.62 -26.57
CA SER A 565 -35.83 22.22 -25.36
C SER A 565 -36.06 23.74 -25.29
N ALA A 566 -36.51 24.23 -24.13
CA ALA A 566 -36.57 25.65 -23.81
C ALA A 566 -35.55 26.00 -22.71
N THR A 567 -34.66 26.90 -23.08
CA THR A 567 -33.72 27.68 -22.27
C THR A 567 -34.49 28.66 -21.37
N CYS A 568 -34.11 28.78 -20.10
CA CYS A 568 -34.50 29.91 -19.25
C CYS A 568 -33.25 30.57 -18.67
N ALA A 569 -33.10 31.85 -18.96
CA ALA A 569 -32.13 32.76 -18.38
C ALA A 569 -32.77 33.56 -17.23
N ASP A 570 -31.91 33.97 -16.30
CA ASP A 570 -31.92 35.16 -15.44
C ASP A 570 -33.15 35.55 -14.63
N ALA A 571 -32.95 35.73 -13.31
CA ALA A 571 -32.92 37.08 -12.71
C ALA A 571 -32.66 37.09 -11.19
N GLN A 572 -31.71 37.95 -10.81
CA GLN A 572 -31.72 38.90 -9.69
C GLN A 572 -31.77 38.44 -8.21
N ALA A 573 -30.71 38.88 -7.50
CA ALA A 573 -30.65 39.14 -6.05
C ALA A 573 -31.56 40.32 -5.63
N PRO A 574 -31.85 40.55 -4.32
CA PRO A 574 -30.87 41.26 -3.46
C PRO A 574 -30.91 40.98 -1.92
N SER A 575 -29.85 41.45 -1.24
CA SER A 575 -29.77 42.01 0.13
C SER A 575 -30.06 41.13 1.36
N SER A 576 -29.08 40.85 2.23
CA SER A 576 -28.52 41.66 3.35
C SER A 576 -29.38 41.72 4.62
N SER A 577 -28.89 41.14 5.72
CA SER A 577 -29.13 41.63 7.09
C SER A 577 -28.21 40.95 8.12
N HIS A 578 -27.56 41.79 8.96
CA HIS A 578 -26.79 41.48 10.16
C HIS A 578 -27.57 40.71 11.25
N PRO A 579 -26.85 40.20 12.27
CA PRO A 579 -27.16 40.59 13.65
C PRO A 579 -25.88 41.00 14.42
N THR A 580 -25.79 42.21 14.96
CA THR A 580 -26.24 42.68 16.28
C THR A 580 -25.48 42.06 17.46
N SER A 581 -24.52 42.84 17.94
CA SER A 581 -23.80 42.72 19.21
C SER A 581 -24.72 43.01 20.41
N ALA A 582 -24.59 42.24 21.48
CA ALA A 582 -25.06 42.61 22.81
C ALA A 582 -23.87 42.53 23.78
N GLY A 583 -23.51 43.67 24.35
CA GLY A 583 -22.59 43.78 25.48
C GLY A 583 -23.34 43.69 26.81
N VAL A 584 -22.68 43.13 27.82
CA VAL A 584 -23.05 43.28 29.23
C VAL A 584 -21.75 43.54 29.99
N SER A 585 -21.70 44.69 30.65
CA SER A 585 -20.68 45.08 31.63
C SER A 585 -21.29 44.96 33.03
N ALA A 586 -20.51 44.45 33.99
CA ALA A 586 -20.63 44.79 35.41
C ALA A 586 -19.28 44.55 36.09
N GLU A 587 -18.77 45.58 36.76
CA GLU A 587 -17.56 45.65 37.58
C GLU A 587 -17.82 45.24 39.04
N GLU A 588 -16.72 44.94 39.75
CA GLU A 588 -16.45 45.12 41.21
C GLU A 588 -17.21 44.23 42.23
N ALA A 589 -16.65 43.76 43.36
CA ALA A 589 -15.36 43.92 44.04
C ALA A 589 -15.26 42.88 45.20
N CYS A 590 -14.09 42.85 45.86
CA CYS A 590 -13.76 42.28 47.19
C CYS A 590 -13.71 40.74 47.30
N ASP A 591 -12.89 40.10 48.11
CA ASP A 591 -11.69 40.35 48.93
C ASP A 591 -11.27 38.92 49.36
N ASP A 592 -9.98 38.64 49.56
CA ASP A 592 -9.49 37.88 50.73
C ASP A 592 -7.99 37.57 50.60
N GLU A 593 -7.25 38.26 51.46
CA GLU A 593 -5.92 37.91 51.93
C GLU A 593 -5.93 36.54 52.64
N HIS A 594 -4.88 35.74 52.46
CA HIS A 594 -4.21 35.15 53.61
C HIS A 594 -2.75 34.78 53.27
N ASP A 595 -1.85 35.53 53.91
CA ASP A 595 -0.48 35.16 54.23
C ASP A 595 -0.41 33.81 54.98
N ALA A 596 0.63 33.02 54.69
CA ALA A 596 1.44 32.41 55.74
C ALA A 596 2.81 31.97 55.20
N THR A 597 3.81 32.46 55.92
CA THR A 597 5.25 32.43 55.72
C THR A 597 5.92 31.18 56.33
N ALA A 598 7.20 31.00 56.00
CA ALA A 598 8.27 30.28 56.71
C ALA A 598 8.50 28.78 56.35
N GLY A 599 9.73 28.28 56.21
CA GLY A 599 11.01 28.87 56.57
C GLY A 599 12.23 28.09 56.04
N CYS A 600 13.38 28.75 56.19
CA CYS A 600 14.72 28.39 55.73
C CYS A 600 15.42 27.29 56.55
N GLY A 601 16.45 26.71 55.92
CA GLY A 601 17.69 26.21 56.54
C GLY A 601 17.81 24.69 56.60
N ALA A 602 18.99 24.07 56.54
CA ALA A 602 20.38 24.47 56.27
C ALA A 602 21.21 23.16 56.21
N SER A 603 22.48 23.28 55.81
CA SER A 603 23.63 22.39 56.10
C SER A 603 23.82 21.17 55.18
N LEU A 604 24.89 21.12 54.36
CA LEU A 604 26.31 20.83 54.67
C LEU A 604 26.55 19.41 55.21
N GLY A 605 27.31 18.65 54.41
CA GLY A 605 27.89 17.35 54.73
C GLY A 605 28.95 16.98 53.68
N ASP A 606 30.17 17.45 53.91
CA ASP A 606 31.42 16.99 53.28
C ASP A 606 31.76 15.55 53.70
N PHE A 607 32.36 14.75 52.79
CA PHE A 607 33.45 13.77 53.03
C PHE A 607 33.99 13.36 51.63
N VAL A 608 35.10 13.95 51.17
CA VAL A 608 36.50 13.46 51.25
C VAL A 608 36.75 12.09 50.59
N SER A 609 37.47 12.22 49.46
CA SER A 609 38.54 11.40 48.88
C SER A 609 38.80 9.97 49.38
N ASP A 610 38.98 9.06 48.43
CA ASP A 610 40.25 8.35 48.28
C ASP A 610 40.52 7.98 46.83
N GLY A 611 41.76 8.22 46.39
CA GLY A 611 42.26 7.85 45.08
C GLY A 611 43.45 6.91 45.21
N HIS A 612 43.63 6.03 44.23
CA HIS A 612 44.88 5.34 43.87
C HIS A 612 44.85 5.25 42.32
N SER A 613 45.69 6.00 41.60
CA SER A 613 46.98 5.56 41.01
C SER A 613 46.90 4.16 40.40
N ALA A 614 47.34 3.82 39.20
CA ALA A 614 48.17 4.41 38.15
C ALA A 614 48.57 3.18 37.31
N SER A 615 48.54 3.21 35.98
CA SER A 615 49.54 2.50 35.16
C SER A 615 49.27 2.75 33.68
N ALA A 616 50.33 3.21 33.02
CA ALA A 616 50.46 3.31 31.59
C ALA A 616 50.41 1.93 30.91
N GLY A 617 50.01 1.92 29.64
CA GLY A 617 50.06 0.75 28.77
C GLY A 617 49.77 1.15 27.33
N ALA A 618 50.77 1.74 26.66
CA ALA A 618 50.78 1.84 25.22
C ALA A 618 50.98 0.45 24.62
N CYS A 619 50.08 0.02 23.72
CA CYS A 619 50.34 -1.04 22.76
C CYS A 619 49.64 -0.73 21.43
N LEU A 620 50.46 -0.46 20.42
CA LEU A 620 50.23 -0.78 19.01
C LEU A 620 49.67 -2.21 18.88
N LEU A 621 48.75 -2.43 17.92
CA LEU A 621 48.56 -3.64 17.11
C LEU A 621 47.39 -3.34 16.14
N THR A 622 47.69 -3.00 14.87
CA THR A 622 47.77 -3.89 13.69
C THR A 622 46.42 -4.24 13.06
N ARG A 623 46.31 -3.81 11.79
CA ARG A 623 45.59 -4.43 10.67
C ARG A 623 45.37 -5.94 10.81
N GLU A 624 44.11 -6.36 10.61
CA GLU A 624 43.71 -7.66 10.05
C GLU A 624 42.61 -7.39 9.00
N LYS A 625 43.02 -7.20 7.74
CA LYS A 625 42.72 -8.08 6.58
C LYS A 625 42.62 -9.59 6.89
N VAL A 626 41.86 -10.26 6.01
CA VAL A 626 41.63 -11.72 5.83
C VAL A 626 40.35 -12.20 6.56
N ALA A 627 39.39 -12.92 5.99
CA ALA A 627 39.19 -13.56 4.68
C ALA A 627 37.68 -13.56 4.36
N LEU A 628 37.32 -13.29 3.11
CA LEU A 628 35.97 -13.46 2.58
C LEU A 628 36.11 -14.30 1.31
N ASP A 629 36.42 -15.58 1.51
CA ASP A 629 36.49 -16.61 0.47
C ASP A 629 36.02 -17.94 1.08
N ALA A 630 34.72 -18.20 0.98
CA ALA A 630 34.14 -19.54 0.89
C ALA A 630 32.62 -19.42 0.80
N LEU A 631 32.07 -19.89 -0.34
CA LEU A 631 30.73 -20.45 -0.58
C LEU A 631 30.11 -19.95 -1.89
N LEU A 632 30.72 -20.37 -3.00
CA LEU A 632 30.03 -20.76 -4.23
C LEU A 632 30.57 -22.14 -4.61
N PRO A 633 29.69 -23.11 -4.90
CA PRO A 633 29.63 -23.52 -6.30
C PRO A 633 28.21 -23.90 -6.77
N ILE A 634 27.93 -23.67 -8.05
CA ILE A 634 27.58 -24.73 -9.02
C ILE A 634 27.84 -24.17 -10.42
N ALA A 635 28.67 -24.90 -11.15
CA ALA A 635 29.02 -24.69 -12.55
C ALA A 635 27.90 -25.15 -13.47
N VAL A 636 27.67 -24.43 -14.58
CA VAL A 636 27.14 -25.02 -15.81
C VAL A 636 28.11 -24.67 -16.93
N ASP A 637 28.84 -25.71 -17.33
CA ASP A 637 29.71 -25.78 -18.48
C ASP A 637 28.86 -26.01 -19.75
N ARG A 638 29.10 -25.25 -20.82
CA ARG A 638 28.79 -25.63 -22.20
C ARG A 638 29.55 -24.74 -23.18
N SER A 639 30.79 -25.15 -23.44
CA SER A 639 31.57 -24.73 -24.60
C SER A 639 31.61 -25.89 -25.60
N THR A 640 31.02 -25.71 -26.78
CA THR A 640 31.35 -26.55 -27.95
C THR A 640 31.53 -25.67 -29.17
N CYS A 641 32.81 -25.45 -29.52
CA CYS A 641 33.23 -25.06 -30.86
C CYS A 641 33.09 -26.26 -31.81
N ILE A 642 32.56 -26.04 -33.01
CA ILE A 642 32.94 -26.80 -34.21
C ILE A 642 33.24 -25.80 -35.33
N GLN A 643 34.39 -26.03 -35.97
CA GLN A 643 35.01 -25.29 -37.07
C GLN A 643 34.23 -25.40 -38.39
N THR A 644 34.16 -24.31 -39.15
CA THR A 644 34.88 -24.14 -40.44
C THR A 644 34.85 -22.68 -40.87
#